data_AF-A0A8B9MB94-F1
#
_entry.id   AF-A0A8B9MB94-F1
#
_cell.length_a   1.000
_cell.length_b   1.000
_cell.length_c   1.000
_cell.angle_alpha   90.00
_cell.angle_beta   90.00
_cell.angle_gamma   90.00
#
_symmetry.space_group_name_H-M   'P 1'
#
loop_
_entity.id
_entity.type
_entity.pdbx_description
1 polymer ?
#
loop_
_entity_poly.entity_id
_entity_poly.type
_entity_poly.pdbx_seq_one_letter_code
_entity_poly.pdbx_strand_id
1 'polypeptide(L)'
;RRRSPRSQLACSPSCRSPRPTVRRPRLPARPCGLRAARFRKSSSPSRQALSRQDSQYRDTVLVPRSRFPAQLPGRLQPEAELETQQKCGFSELYSWQRQRKAKQEFCLHDGPPYANGDPHVGHALNKILKDITNRFYMMRGYKVHYVPGWDCHGLPIELKALSEVKGAENLSPMEIRQKAREFAERAIEKQKSAFIRWGVMADWANCYRTFDPKYEANQLRVFYKMYDKGFIYQDYKPVFWSPSAKTALAEAELEYNEQHVSRSVYMKFPLLKSPPKLTSVIDGSSSASVLVWTTQPWTVPANQAVCYMPDSAYSIVKCTTTGEHFILAADRVESTAAVLDRQFEVMSTCKGVDLADGSCAHPTIPDRVSPLLPANHVTMAKGTGLVHTAPAHGMEDYSVASHHQLPTDCLVDEGGFFTEAAGPELQNKNVLEEGNEAVIQMLQAAGSLLKEEKYVHSYPYDWRTKKPMIIRASKQWFVNTANVKATAQEVLKKVKVIPTSAANRMLEMLDRRTFWCISRQRCWGVPIPVFYQKNTGECLINSETITDVIKVVEQQGTDAWWTLPIEQLLSKEAVAKAGGHDVLDYVKGQDVLDIWFDSGTSWYTVCLEDSPKSGVLSKGGVWSHTSSLLDFKLSYQRFYFLATWSDNSTISKHSFSRRPLHILKFILFKNFSGLVLKSITKYFMHSMYLNSLRA
;
A
#
# COMPACT_ATOMS: atom_id res chain seq x y z
N ARG A 1 -44.11 -18.63 37.68
CA ARG A 1 -44.81 -19.67 38.48
C ARG A 1 -44.08 -21.00 38.19
N ARG A 2 -43.51 -21.72 39.18
CA ARG A 2 -44.10 -22.89 39.90
C ARG A 2 -44.78 -23.92 38.98
N ARG A 3 -44.63 -25.25 39.10
CA ARG A 3 -43.63 -26.17 39.75
C ARG A 3 -44.06 -27.64 39.40
N SER A 4 -43.13 -28.51 39.02
CA SER A 4 -42.92 -29.95 39.41
C SER A 4 -43.97 -30.74 40.25
N PRO A 5 -43.90 -32.10 40.39
CA PRO A 5 -43.40 -33.21 39.52
C PRO A 5 -44.26 -34.54 39.66
N ARG A 6 -43.64 -35.74 39.47
CA ARG A 6 -44.07 -37.15 39.81
C ARG A 6 -44.83 -37.96 38.73
N SER A 7 -44.71 -39.30 38.60
CA SER A 7 -43.77 -40.30 39.19
C SER A 7 -43.89 -41.75 38.62
N GLN A 8 -42.76 -42.50 38.59
CA GLN A 8 -42.62 -43.98 38.84
C GLN A 8 -43.29 -44.99 37.87
N LEU A 9 -42.89 -46.27 37.68
CA LEU A 9 -41.84 -47.22 38.17
C LEU A 9 -41.39 -48.10 36.93
N ALA A 10 -40.46 -49.09 36.91
CA ALA A 10 -39.80 -49.94 37.92
C ALA A 10 -38.41 -50.50 37.45
N CYS A 11 -37.58 -50.98 38.42
CA CYS A 11 -36.51 -52.01 38.37
C CYS A 11 -35.35 -51.98 37.33
N SER A 12 -34.12 -52.49 37.58
CA SER A 12 -33.33 -52.77 38.80
C SER A 12 -31.86 -53.13 38.44
N PRO A 13 -30.81 -52.61 39.10
CA PRO A 13 -29.40 -52.93 38.80
C PRO A 13 -28.64 -53.70 39.92
N SER A 14 -27.49 -54.29 39.58
CA SER A 14 -26.48 -54.84 40.53
C SER A 14 -25.07 -54.75 39.90
N CYS A 15 -23.93 -54.82 40.61
CA CYS A 15 -23.68 -54.86 42.05
C CYS A 15 -22.30 -54.21 42.39
N ARG A 16 -22.11 -53.67 43.60
CA ARG A 16 -20.80 -53.27 44.17
C ARG A 16 -20.77 -53.56 45.68
N SER A 17 -19.66 -54.08 46.21
CA SER A 17 -19.47 -54.41 47.63
C SER A 17 -18.27 -53.66 48.26
N PRO A 18 -18.31 -53.26 49.56
CA PRO A 18 -17.22 -52.52 50.20
C PRO A 18 -16.76 -53.01 51.62
N ARG A 19 -15.65 -52.42 52.11
CA ARG A 19 -15.27 -52.25 53.55
C ARG A 19 -14.77 -53.53 54.29
N PRO A 20 -14.18 -53.47 55.53
CA PRO A 20 -14.23 -52.39 56.56
C PRO A 20 -12.88 -51.96 57.22
N THR A 21 -12.98 -51.25 58.35
CA THR A 21 -11.91 -50.66 59.20
C THR A 21 -12.37 -50.57 60.67
N VAL A 22 -11.49 -50.66 61.71
CA VAL A 22 -11.53 -49.85 62.98
C VAL A 22 -10.50 -50.26 64.10
N ARG A 23 -9.70 -49.27 64.56
CA ARG A 23 -9.08 -48.99 65.91
C ARG A 23 -8.05 -49.95 66.60
N ARG A 24 -7.65 -49.59 67.84
CA ARG A 24 -6.34 -49.69 68.59
C ARG A 24 -6.52 -50.36 69.99
N PRO A 25 -5.49 -50.94 70.71
CA PRO A 25 -4.52 -50.14 71.51
C PRO A 25 -3.11 -50.74 71.92
N ARG A 26 -2.29 -49.84 72.53
CA ARG A 26 -1.02 -49.82 73.32
C ARG A 26 -0.25 -51.10 73.81
N LEU A 27 1.10 -51.04 73.65
CA LEU A 27 2.28 -51.36 74.56
C LEU A 27 2.34 -52.66 75.42
N PRO A 28 3.54 -53.21 75.81
CA PRO A 28 4.93 -52.66 75.81
C PRO A 28 5.87 -53.34 74.76
N ALA A 29 7.11 -53.89 74.92
CA ALA A 29 8.08 -54.16 76.01
C ALA A 29 9.55 -54.39 75.50
N ARG A 30 10.48 -54.94 76.32
CA ARG A 30 11.89 -55.34 76.01
C ARG A 30 12.34 -56.56 76.84
N PRO A 31 13.34 -57.36 76.36
CA PRO A 31 14.58 -57.54 77.15
C PRO A 31 15.89 -57.52 76.31
N CYS A 32 17.04 -57.83 76.93
CA CYS A 32 18.40 -57.75 76.35
C CYS A 32 18.99 -59.13 75.95
N GLY A 33 20.07 -59.15 75.15
CA GLY A 33 20.90 -60.37 74.97
C GLY A 33 22.09 -60.29 74.00
N LEU A 34 23.32 -60.25 74.56
CA LEU A 34 24.56 -60.96 74.13
C LEU A 34 24.83 -61.20 72.62
N ARG A 35 25.83 -60.56 71.99
CA ARG A 35 27.29 -60.89 71.95
C ARG A 35 27.74 -61.89 70.84
N ALA A 36 28.74 -61.43 70.06
CA ALA A 36 29.73 -62.20 69.28
C ALA A 36 29.25 -62.86 67.95
N ALA A 37 30.12 -63.14 66.97
CA ALA A 37 31.59 -63.07 66.96
C ALA A 37 32.18 -62.35 65.72
N ARG A 38 33.48 -62.05 65.80
CA ARG A 38 34.27 -61.34 64.78
C ARG A 38 34.46 -62.18 63.51
N PHE A 39 34.24 -61.62 62.33
CA PHE A 39 35.12 -61.91 61.18
C PHE A 39 36.23 -60.86 61.12
N ARG A 40 37.48 -61.31 60.92
CA ARG A 40 38.66 -60.43 60.90
C ARG A 40 38.78 -59.71 59.56
N LYS A 41 39.25 -58.46 59.62
CA LYS A 41 39.62 -57.62 58.47
C LYS A 41 40.61 -58.35 57.56
N SER A 42 40.37 -58.35 56.25
CA SER A 42 41.43 -58.02 55.30
C SER A 42 41.40 -56.50 55.05
N SER A 43 42.56 -55.89 54.83
CA SER A 43 42.69 -54.43 54.81
C SER A 43 42.96 -53.89 53.40
N SER A 44 42.04 -53.08 52.89
CA SER A 44 42.29 -52.14 51.79
C SER A 44 41.95 -50.70 52.25
N PRO A 45 42.59 -49.64 51.73
CA PRO A 45 42.46 -48.30 52.27
C PRO A 45 41.05 -47.69 52.15
N SER A 46 40.69 -46.82 53.08
CA SER A 46 39.35 -46.23 53.15
C SER A 46 39.10 -45.20 52.06
N ARG A 47 37.97 -45.33 51.35
CA ARG A 47 37.47 -44.32 50.38
C ARG A 47 37.28 -42.91 50.97
N GLN A 48 37.24 -42.79 52.31
CA GLN A 48 37.19 -41.51 53.03
C GLN A 48 38.48 -40.68 52.98
N ALA A 49 39.63 -41.26 52.60
CA ALA A 49 40.85 -40.50 52.38
C ALA A 49 40.79 -39.69 51.08
N LEU A 50 40.35 -40.33 49.98
CA LEU A 50 40.24 -39.73 48.65
C LEU A 50 39.32 -38.50 48.64
N SER A 51 38.15 -38.61 49.28
CA SER A 51 37.15 -37.51 49.33
C SER A 51 37.57 -36.30 50.18
N ARG A 52 38.76 -36.29 50.78
CA ARG A 52 39.34 -35.11 51.46
C ARG A 52 40.42 -34.40 50.64
N GLN A 53 41.04 -35.08 49.67
CA GLN A 53 42.05 -34.47 48.78
C GLN A 53 41.40 -33.62 47.68
N ASP A 54 40.26 -34.05 47.13
CA ASP A 54 39.51 -33.27 46.13
C ASP A 54 39.11 -31.87 46.63
N SER A 55 38.85 -31.70 47.93
CA SER A 55 38.60 -30.39 48.55
C SER A 55 39.86 -29.53 48.70
N GLN A 56 41.04 -30.13 48.94
CA GLN A 56 42.26 -29.34 49.17
C GLN A 56 42.72 -28.62 47.90
N TYR A 57 42.67 -29.28 46.74
CA TYR A 57 43.11 -28.64 45.49
C TYR A 57 42.08 -27.63 44.96
N ARG A 58 40.78 -27.83 45.19
CA ARG A 58 39.72 -26.95 44.71
C ARG A 58 39.92 -25.48 45.11
N ASP A 59 40.34 -25.25 46.36
CA ASP A 59 40.54 -23.88 46.88
C ASP A 59 41.90 -23.28 46.51
N THR A 60 42.83 -24.09 45.97
CA THR A 60 44.09 -23.58 45.35
C THR A 60 43.93 -23.15 43.90
N VAL A 61 42.83 -23.54 43.23
CA VAL A 61 42.57 -23.22 41.82
C VAL A 61 41.78 -21.90 41.72
N LEU A 62 42.33 -20.95 40.96
CA LEU A 62 41.69 -19.66 40.65
C LEU A 62 40.54 -19.81 39.66
N VAL A 63 39.44 -20.41 40.10
CA VAL A 63 38.20 -20.53 39.32
C VAL A 63 37.54 -19.16 39.11
N PRO A 64 36.96 -18.87 37.93
CA PRO A 64 36.21 -17.63 37.70
C PRO A 64 35.03 -17.47 38.66
N ARG A 65 35.08 -16.46 39.53
CA ARG A 65 33.98 -16.09 40.45
C ARG A 65 33.26 -14.88 39.88
N SER A 66 31.96 -15.00 39.60
CA SER A 66 31.13 -13.91 39.09
C SER A 66 29.76 -13.91 39.74
N ARG A 67 29.17 -12.71 39.89
CA ARG A 67 27.76 -12.52 40.25
C ARG A 67 26.82 -12.46 39.04
N PHE A 68 27.37 -12.47 37.82
CA PHE A 68 26.60 -12.47 36.59
C PHE A 68 25.88 -13.82 36.40
N PRO A 69 24.54 -13.86 36.27
CA PRO A 69 23.81 -15.11 36.12
C PRO A 69 24.03 -15.71 34.73
N ALA A 70 24.32 -17.02 34.66
CA ALA A 70 24.49 -17.73 33.40
C ALA A 70 23.21 -17.74 32.52
N GLN A 71 22.03 -17.63 33.15
CA GLN A 71 20.75 -17.42 32.49
C GLN A 71 19.84 -16.59 33.39
N LEU A 72 19.17 -15.58 32.83
CA LEU A 72 18.04 -14.90 33.48
C LEU A 72 16.75 -15.69 33.23
N PRO A 73 16.01 -16.13 34.28
CA PRO A 73 14.69 -16.74 34.12
C PRO A 73 13.72 -15.78 33.42
N GLY A 74 12.90 -16.27 32.50
CA GLY A 74 12.01 -15.42 31.67
C GLY A 74 11.15 -14.43 32.46
N ARG A 75 10.63 -14.86 33.62
CA ARG A 75 9.83 -14.04 34.55
C ARG A 75 10.58 -12.91 35.29
N LEU A 76 11.87 -12.73 35.02
CA LEU A 76 12.74 -11.68 35.57
C LEU A 76 13.43 -10.86 34.47
N GLN A 77 13.20 -11.21 33.19
CA GLN A 77 13.81 -10.50 32.06
C GLN A 77 13.20 -9.11 31.84
N PRO A 78 11.86 -8.92 31.86
CA PRO A 78 11.25 -7.60 31.66
C PRO A 78 11.71 -6.56 32.68
N GLU A 79 11.88 -6.98 33.94
CA GLU A 79 12.30 -6.17 35.08
C GLU A 79 13.80 -5.87 35.01
N ALA A 80 14.64 -6.88 34.76
CA ALA A 80 16.09 -6.70 34.63
C ALA A 80 16.46 -5.84 33.40
N GLU A 81 15.72 -5.95 32.30
CA GLU A 81 15.84 -5.03 31.16
C GLU A 81 15.48 -3.59 31.54
N LEU A 82 14.37 -3.38 32.24
CA LEU A 82 13.94 -2.03 32.65
C LEU A 82 14.95 -1.40 33.63
N GLU A 83 15.42 -2.17 34.61
CA GLU A 83 16.46 -1.77 35.55
C GLU A 83 17.78 -1.43 34.81
N THR A 84 18.12 -2.18 33.76
CA THR A 84 19.28 -1.90 32.91
C THR A 84 19.09 -0.62 32.09
N GLN A 85 17.91 -0.41 31.48
CA GLN A 85 17.60 0.81 30.73
C GLN A 85 17.71 2.06 31.59
N GLN A 86 17.21 2.00 32.83
CA GLN A 86 17.31 3.06 33.84
C GLN A 86 18.76 3.30 34.28
N LYS A 87 19.47 2.25 34.73
CA LYS A 87 20.87 2.38 35.21
C LYS A 87 21.85 2.83 34.12
N CYS A 88 21.55 2.55 32.85
CA CYS A 88 22.36 2.97 31.70
C CYS A 88 21.89 4.29 31.04
N GLY A 89 20.92 5.00 31.63
CA GLY A 89 20.49 6.32 31.17
C GLY A 89 19.95 6.35 29.74
N PHE A 90 19.11 5.37 29.37
CA PHE A 90 18.61 5.24 27.99
C PHE A 90 17.77 6.43 27.52
N SER A 91 17.06 7.10 28.43
CA SER A 91 16.27 8.31 28.17
C SER A 91 17.16 9.54 27.92
N GLU A 92 18.27 9.66 28.63
CA GLU A 92 19.19 10.80 28.57
C GLU A 92 20.23 10.63 27.46
N LEU A 93 20.43 9.40 26.96
CA LEU A 93 21.46 9.07 25.98
C LEU A 93 21.41 9.93 24.70
N TYR A 94 20.21 10.28 24.22
CA TYR A 94 20.07 11.13 23.04
C TYR A 94 20.48 12.58 23.31
N SER A 95 19.99 13.21 24.38
CA SER A 95 20.35 14.60 24.71
C SER A 95 21.83 14.70 25.08
N TRP A 96 22.37 13.74 25.82
CA TRP A 96 23.81 13.61 26.09
C TRP A 96 24.64 13.56 24.80
N GLN A 97 24.28 12.72 23.82
CA GLN A 97 25.09 12.63 22.59
C GLN A 97 25.00 13.90 21.72
N ARG A 98 23.86 14.62 21.72
CA ARG A 98 23.76 15.94 21.07
C ARG A 98 24.71 16.97 21.71
N GLN A 99 24.95 16.90 23.02
CA GLN A 99 25.81 17.84 23.76
C GLN A 99 27.32 17.57 23.62
N ARG A 100 27.74 16.36 23.23
CA ARG A 100 29.17 16.00 23.03
C ARG A 100 29.88 16.98 22.08
N LYS A 101 31.18 17.19 22.26
CA LYS A 101 32.03 17.85 21.25
C LYS A 101 32.43 16.83 20.19
N ALA A 102 31.95 17.02 18.95
CA ALA A 102 32.24 16.17 17.79
C ALA A 102 32.39 17.04 16.54
N LYS A 103 33.25 16.64 15.60
CA LYS A 103 33.53 17.40 14.36
C LYS A 103 32.61 17.05 13.19
N GLN A 104 31.82 15.98 13.29
CA GLN A 104 30.95 15.49 12.21
C GLN A 104 29.59 15.08 12.79
N GLU A 105 28.53 15.32 12.00
CA GLU A 105 27.17 14.90 12.28
C GLU A 105 26.75 13.83 11.26
N PHE A 106 25.93 12.89 11.70
CA PHE A 106 25.30 11.84 10.91
C PHE A 106 23.79 11.99 11.08
N CYS A 107 23.08 12.24 9.98
CA CYS A 107 21.62 12.30 9.97
C CYS A 107 21.04 10.96 9.53
N LEU A 108 20.07 10.44 10.28
CA LEU A 108 19.20 9.37 9.83
C LEU A 108 17.78 9.96 9.82
N HIS A 109 17.20 10.12 8.63
CA HIS A 109 15.82 10.61 8.53
C HIS A 109 14.84 9.45 8.77
N ASP A 110 13.98 9.59 9.77
CA ASP A 110 13.02 8.57 10.15
C ASP A 110 11.81 8.63 9.23
N GLY A 111 11.77 7.77 8.20
CA GLY A 111 10.56 7.60 7.41
C GLY A 111 9.38 7.16 8.31
N PRO A 112 8.28 7.94 8.37
CA PRO A 112 7.32 7.87 9.48
C PRO A 112 6.44 6.61 9.37
N PRO A 113 6.07 5.93 10.48
CA PRO A 113 5.05 4.89 10.45
C PRO A 113 3.65 5.54 10.50
N TYR A 114 2.66 4.83 9.96
CA TYR A 114 1.27 5.28 10.06
C TYR A 114 0.77 5.22 11.51
N ALA A 115 0.15 6.30 11.97
CA ALA A 115 -0.53 6.40 13.26
C ALA A 115 -1.88 5.66 13.28
N ASN A 116 -1.92 4.41 12.77
CA ASN A 116 -3.17 3.68 12.52
C ASN A 116 -3.42 2.49 13.47
N GLY A 117 -2.57 2.22 14.46
CA GLY A 117 -2.77 1.12 15.41
C GLY A 117 -1.49 0.65 16.13
N ASP A 118 -1.58 -0.53 16.75
CA ASP A 118 -0.53 -1.09 17.60
C ASP A 118 0.73 -1.53 16.82
N PRO A 119 1.93 -1.47 17.45
CA PRO A 119 3.19 -1.80 16.79
C PRO A 119 3.38 -3.32 16.60
N HIS A 120 3.86 -3.71 15.41
CA HIS A 120 4.12 -5.11 15.04
C HIS A 120 5.61 -5.35 14.74
N VAL A 121 5.99 -6.62 14.50
CA VAL A 121 7.38 -7.06 14.27
C VAL A 121 8.08 -6.30 13.13
N GLY A 122 7.35 -5.81 12.12
CA GLY A 122 7.90 -4.97 11.06
C GLY A 122 8.41 -3.62 11.55
N HIS A 123 7.67 -2.98 12.48
CA HIS A 123 8.12 -1.76 13.16
C HIS A 123 9.35 -2.04 14.03
N ALA A 124 9.38 -3.16 14.76
CA ALA A 124 10.54 -3.56 15.56
C ALA A 124 11.79 -3.73 14.70
N LEU A 125 11.69 -4.49 13.60
CA LEU A 125 12.79 -4.69 12.65
C LEU A 125 13.30 -3.34 12.08
N ASN A 126 12.41 -2.45 11.64
CA ASN A 126 12.81 -1.17 11.07
C ASN A 126 13.47 -0.24 12.10
N LYS A 127 12.87 -0.10 13.29
CA LYS A 127 13.37 0.82 14.33
C LYS A 127 14.67 0.31 14.98
N ILE A 128 14.82 -1.00 15.20
CA ILE A 128 16.05 -1.59 15.76
C ILE A 128 17.22 -1.49 14.76
N LEU A 129 16.98 -1.69 13.45
CA LEU A 129 18.03 -1.49 12.43
C LEU A 129 18.51 -0.03 12.34
N LYS A 130 17.58 0.94 12.49
CA LYS A 130 17.91 2.37 12.60
C LYS A 130 18.72 2.66 13.87
N ASP A 131 18.30 2.15 15.02
CA ASP A 131 19.00 2.33 16.30
C ASP A 131 20.43 1.75 16.28
N ILE A 132 20.62 0.53 15.76
CA ILE A 132 21.95 -0.07 15.57
C ILE A 132 22.84 0.81 14.70
N THR A 133 22.29 1.38 13.61
CA THR A 133 23.01 2.29 12.71
C THR A 133 23.41 3.58 13.43
N ASN A 134 22.48 4.20 14.15
CA ASN A 134 22.72 5.40 14.95
C ASN A 134 23.79 5.18 16.02
N ARG A 135 23.67 4.11 16.82
CA ARG A 135 24.65 3.76 17.86
C ARG A 135 26.03 3.49 17.27
N PHE A 136 26.12 2.83 16.12
CA PHE A 136 27.38 2.62 15.40
C PHE A 136 28.08 3.94 15.02
N TYR A 137 27.37 4.91 14.43
CA TYR A 137 27.95 6.22 14.12
C TYR A 137 28.29 7.03 15.38
N MET A 138 27.44 6.98 16.42
CA MET A 138 27.71 7.61 17.73
C MET A 138 28.99 7.06 18.39
N MET A 139 29.24 5.76 18.28
CA MET A 139 30.46 5.09 18.77
C MET A 139 31.69 5.43 17.92
N ARG A 140 31.52 5.71 16.62
CA ARG A 140 32.58 6.21 15.72
C ARG A 140 32.88 7.71 15.89
N GLY A 141 32.24 8.40 16.83
CA GLY A 141 32.52 9.80 17.16
C GLY A 141 31.69 10.85 16.43
N TYR A 142 30.64 10.44 15.71
CA TYR A 142 29.67 11.36 15.11
C TYR A 142 28.65 11.82 16.16
N LYS A 143 28.10 13.04 16.00
CA LYS A 143 26.76 13.34 16.52
C LYS A 143 25.72 12.63 15.67
N VAL A 144 24.65 12.15 16.28
CA VAL A 144 23.49 11.60 15.57
C VAL A 144 22.36 12.62 15.60
N HIS A 145 21.78 12.89 14.43
CA HIS A 145 20.46 13.52 14.30
C HIS A 145 19.47 12.44 13.88
N TYR A 146 18.48 12.17 14.73
CA TYR A 146 17.42 11.18 14.47
C TYR A 146 16.16 11.57 15.25
N VAL A 147 15.27 12.27 14.55
CA VAL A 147 13.98 12.72 15.05
C VAL A 147 12.91 11.75 14.54
N PRO A 148 12.19 11.03 15.43
CA PRO A 148 11.06 10.20 15.03
C PRO A 148 9.90 11.06 14.53
N GLY A 149 9.08 10.51 13.66
CA GLY A 149 7.78 11.12 13.37
C GLY A 149 6.74 10.15 12.86
N TRP A 150 5.53 10.65 12.67
CA TRP A 150 4.35 9.86 12.34
C TRP A 150 3.56 10.41 11.16
N ASP A 151 3.05 9.50 10.34
CA ASP A 151 2.15 9.75 9.23
C ASP A 151 0.72 9.60 9.74
N CYS A 152 0.02 10.73 9.81
CA CYS A 152 -1.20 10.87 10.62
C CYS A 152 -2.48 11.05 9.79
N HIS A 153 -2.37 11.20 8.48
CA HIS A 153 -3.48 11.60 7.61
C HIS A 153 -4.08 10.45 6.78
N GLY A 154 -5.18 10.76 6.10
CA GLY A 154 -5.80 9.96 5.05
C GLY A 154 -6.75 8.84 5.49
N LEU A 155 -7.32 8.21 4.46
CA LEU A 155 -8.27 7.09 4.50
C LEU A 155 -7.95 5.99 5.54
N PRO A 156 -6.69 5.56 5.78
CA PRO A 156 -6.38 4.49 6.73
C PRO A 156 -6.71 4.79 8.19
N ILE A 157 -6.67 6.06 8.57
CA ILE A 157 -6.95 6.54 9.94
C ILE A 157 -8.41 6.97 10.02
N GLU A 158 -8.92 7.63 8.98
CA GLU A 158 -10.33 8.01 8.85
C GLU A 158 -11.26 6.78 8.98
N LEU A 159 -11.05 5.71 8.20
CA LEU A 159 -11.87 4.50 8.28
C LEU A 159 -11.81 3.82 9.65
N LYS A 160 -10.67 3.85 10.34
CA LYS A 160 -10.54 3.24 11.66
C LYS A 160 -11.23 4.06 12.74
N ALA A 161 -11.00 5.37 12.77
CA ALA A 161 -11.66 6.29 13.69
C ALA A 161 -13.20 6.27 13.52
N LEU A 162 -13.68 6.09 12.30
CA LEU A 162 -15.11 6.00 12.00
C LEU A 162 -15.72 4.60 12.24
N SER A 163 -14.92 3.52 12.19
CA SER A 163 -15.44 2.15 12.39
C SER A 163 -16.02 1.88 13.80
N GLU A 164 -15.65 2.69 14.79
CA GLU A 164 -16.16 2.63 16.16
C GLU A 164 -17.42 3.51 16.36
N VAL A 165 -17.87 4.23 15.33
CA VAL A 165 -18.92 5.27 15.39
C VAL A 165 -20.19 4.84 14.65
N LYS A 166 -21.34 4.89 15.33
CA LYS A 166 -22.65 4.68 14.69
C LYS A 166 -23.07 5.92 13.89
N GLY A 167 -23.56 5.72 12.67
CA GLY A 167 -24.00 6.81 11.78
C GLY A 167 -22.85 7.65 11.22
N ALA A 168 -21.70 7.03 11.00
CA ALA A 168 -20.48 7.70 10.55
C ALA A 168 -20.64 8.41 9.19
N GLU A 169 -21.54 7.94 8.32
CA GLU A 169 -21.82 8.56 7.02
C GLU A 169 -22.55 9.92 7.10
N ASN A 170 -23.07 10.33 8.27
CA ASN A 170 -23.76 11.61 8.48
C ASN A 170 -22.92 12.67 9.21
N LEU A 171 -21.62 12.43 9.41
CA LEU A 171 -20.73 13.33 10.14
C LEU A 171 -20.25 14.51 9.28
N SER A 172 -20.13 15.68 9.90
CA SER A 172 -19.49 16.83 9.25
C SER A 172 -17.98 16.61 9.03
N PRO A 173 -17.36 17.31 8.06
CA PRO A 173 -15.90 17.25 7.83
C PRO A 173 -15.09 17.47 9.11
N MET A 174 -15.51 18.40 9.97
CA MET A 174 -14.80 18.71 11.22
C MET A 174 -14.92 17.60 12.28
N GLU A 175 -16.08 16.93 12.39
CA GLU A 175 -16.20 15.77 13.29
C GLU A 175 -15.36 14.58 12.83
N ILE A 176 -15.28 14.36 11.51
CA ILE A 176 -14.42 13.33 10.91
C ILE A 176 -12.95 13.64 11.22
N ARG A 177 -12.50 14.87 10.95
CA ARG A 177 -11.12 15.32 11.22
C ARG A 177 -10.75 15.23 12.70
N GLN A 178 -11.63 15.68 13.60
CA GLN A 178 -11.39 15.62 15.05
C GLN A 178 -11.25 14.18 15.54
N LYS A 179 -12.18 13.28 15.17
CA LYS A 179 -12.12 11.85 15.56
C LYS A 179 -10.88 11.15 14.99
N ALA A 180 -10.47 11.52 13.77
CA ALA A 180 -9.26 11.01 13.14
C ALA A 180 -7.97 11.50 13.84
N ARG A 181 -7.90 12.78 14.25
CA ARG A 181 -6.81 13.33 15.07
C ARG A 181 -6.68 12.58 16.40
N GLU A 182 -7.77 12.47 17.15
CA GLU A 182 -7.76 11.78 18.45
C GLU A 182 -7.36 10.30 18.33
N PHE A 183 -7.77 9.62 17.26
CA PHE A 183 -7.35 8.24 16.98
C PHE A 183 -5.84 8.17 16.69
N ALA A 184 -5.33 9.08 15.86
CA ALA A 184 -3.90 9.17 15.54
C ALA A 184 -3.06 9.44 16.79
N GLU A 185 -3.47 10.36 17.67
CA GLU A 185 -2.79 10.67 18.93
C GLU A 185 -2.72 9.44 19.87
N ARG A 186 -3.84 8.71 20.04
CA ARG A 186 -3.86 7.45 20.81
C ARG A 186 -2.93 6.40 20.22
N ALA A 187 -2.82 6.32 18.89
CA ALA A 187 -1.90 5.40 18.22
C ALA A 187 -0.43 5.83 18.32
N ILE A 188 -0.13 7.13 18.24
CA ILE A 188 1.21 7.69 18.40
C ILE A 188 1.78 7.34 19.76
N GLU A 189 1.08 7.65 20.86
CA GLU A 189 1.64 7.41 22.20
C GLU A 189 1.81 5.92 22.52
N LYS A 190 0.93 5.04 22.01
CA LYS A 190 1.11 3.58 22.04
C LYS A 190 2.40 3.14 21.32
N GLN A 191 2.60 3.60 20.08
CA GLN A 191 3.77 3.24 19.27
C GLN A 191 5.07 3.80 19.88
N LYS A 192 5.06 5.08 20.27
CA LYS A 192 6.16 5.79 20.94
C LYS A 192 6.59 5.07 22.22
N SER A 193 5.64 4.70 23.09
CA SER A 193 5.91 3.94 24.31
C SER A 193 6.60 2.60 24.03
N ALA A 194 6.16 1.87 23.00
CA ALA A 194 6.80 0.63 22.60
C ALA A 194 8.22 0.85 22.02
N PHE A 195 8.41 1.87 21.18
CA PHE A 195 9.72 2.19 20.60
C PHE A 195 10.74 2.62 21.67
N ILE A 196 10.29 3.37 22.69
CA ILE A 196 11.08 3.71 23.88
C ILE A 196 11.43 2.44 24.67
N ARG A 197 10.47 1.53 24.93
CA ARG A 197 10.73 0.28 25.67
C ARG A 197 11.63 -0.71 24.90
N TRP A 198 11.69 -0.62 23.58
CA TRP A 198 12.71 -1.32 22.75
C TRP A 198 14.11 -0.70 22.86
N GLY A 199 14.27 0.41 23.59
CA GLY A 199 15.54 1.06 23.85
C GLY A 199 16.08 1.91 22.70
N VAL A 200 15.21 2.38 21.79
CA VAL A 200 15.61 3.16 20.61
C VAL A 200 16.04 4.58 21.01
N MET A 201 17.28 4.94 20.70
CA MET A 201 17.87 6.25 21.00
C MET A 201 17.45 7.28 19.95
N ALA A 202 16.57 8.23 20.32
CA ALA A 202 16.01 9.23 19.41
C ALA A 202 15.56 10.51 20.14
N ASP A 203 15.19 11.54 19.36
CA ASP A 203 14.56 12.75 19.89
C ASP A 203 13.08 12.53 20.25
N TRP A 204 12.82 11.91 21.39
CA TRP A 204 11.46 11.63 21.85
C TRP A 204 10.69 12.88 22.36
N ALA A 205 11.35 14.03 22.44
CA ALA A 205 10.75 15.30 22.84
C ALA A 205 10.28 16.11 21.63
N ASN A 206 11.07 16.17 20.55
CA ASN A 206 10.80 16.96 19.36
C ASN A 206 10.25 16.12 18.18
N CYS A 207 9.48 15.07 18.47
CA CYS A 207 8.85 14.22 17.46
C CYS A 207 7.98 15.04 16.47
N TYR A 208 8.01 14.71 15.18
CA TYR A 208 7.18 15.38 14.17
C TYR A 208 5.91 14.58 13.81
N ARG A 209 4.81 15.27 13.49
CA ARG A 209 3.53 14.66 13.06
C ARG A 209 3.05 15.39 11.81
N THR A 210 2.46 14.69 10.83
CA THR A 210 2.01 15.35 9.58
C THR A 210 0.90 16.38 9.80
N PHE A 211 0.12 16.28 10.89
CA PHE A 211 -0.89 17.27 11.28
C PHE A 211 -0.35 18.47 12.06
N ASP A 212 0.95 18.54 12.36
CA ASP A 212 1.51 19.70 13.07
C ASP A 212 1.41 20.95 12.18
N PRO A 213 0.81 22.08 12.64
CA PRO A 213 0.57 23.27 11.80
C PRO A 213 1.78 23.76 10.97
N LYS A 214 2.98 23.70 11.56
CA LYS A 214 4.25 24.03 10.88
C LYS A 214 4.64 23.03 9.79
N TYR A 215 4.31 21.74 9.97
CA TYR A 215 4.51 20.70 8.97
C TYR A 215 3.57 20.91 7.79
N GLU A 216 2.28 21.13 8.06
CA GLU A 216 1.25 21.39 7.05
C GLU A 216 1.60 22.63 6.21
N ALA A 217 1.95 23.74 6.86
CA ALA A 217 2.40 24.96 6.18
C ALA A 217 3.64 24.73 5.30
N ASN A 218 4.60 23.93 5.76
CA ASN A 218 5.77 23.56 4.97
C ASN A 218 5.44 22.67 3.77
N GLN A 219 4.47 21.75 3.92
CA GLN A 219 3.96 20.95 2.82
C GLN A 219 3.28 21.82 1.76
N LEU A 220 2.50 22.84 2.16
CA LEU A 220 1.92 23.83 1.24
C LEU A 220 2.99 24.69 0.54
N ARG A 221 4.08 25.07 1.24
CA ARG A 221 5.25 25.73 0.63
C ARG A 221 5.90 24.86 -0.45
N VAL A 222 6.01 23.55 -0.24
CA VAL A 222 6.56 22.61 -1.24
C VAL A 222 5.60 22.43 -2.42
N PHE A 223 4.31 22.28 -2.16
CA PHE A 223 3.26 22.21 -3.19
C PHE A 223 3.32 23.41 -4.13
N TYR A 224 3.30 24.65 -3.60
CA TYR A 224 3.35 25.84 -4.45
C TYR A 224 4.68 25.98 -5.20
N LYS A 225 5.82 25.68 -4.57
CA LYS A 225 7.15 25.63 -5.25
C LYS A 225 7.23 24.60 -6.39
N MET A 226 6.29 23.66 -6.48
CA MET A 226 6.17 22.72 -7.58
C MET A 226 5.11 23.14 -8.61
N TYR A 227 4.04 23.81 -8.18
CA TYR A 227 3.03 24.41 -9.06
C TYR A 227 3.63 25.55 -9.90
N ASP A 228 4.28 26.52 -9.24
CA ASP A 228 5.01 27.65 -9.86
C ASP A 228 6.03 27.20 -10.92
N LYS A 229 6.67 26.04 -10.72
CA LYS A 229 7.63 25.45 -11.66
C LYS A 229 7.00 24.56 -12.74
N GLY A 230 5.67 24.51 -12.86
CA GLY A 230 4.96 23.71 -13.86
C GLY A 230 5.09 22.19 -13.68
N PHE A 231 5.31 21.71 -12.45
CA PHE A 231 5.30 20.27 -12.15
C PHE A 231 3.96 19.78 -11.62
N ILE A 232 3.17 20.66 -10.98
CA ILE A 232 1.80 20.36 -10.54
C ILE A 232 0.81 21.04 -11.49
N TYR A 233 -0.19 20.28 -11.94
CA TYR A 233 -1.23 20.74 -12.86
C TYR A 233 -2.57 20.06 -12.54
N GLN A 234 -3.68 20.69 -12.94
CA GLN A 234 -5.00 20.06 -12.91
C GLN A 234 -5.38 19.58 -14.31
N ASP A 235 -6.01 18.42 -14.41
CA ASP A 235 -6.43 17.83 -15.69
C ASP A 235 -7.66 16.93 -15.51
N TYR A 236 -8.36 16.61 -16.61
CA TYR A 236 -9.48 15.67 -16.64
C TYR A 236 -9.03 14.36 -17.29
N LYS A 237 -8.74 13.36 -16.45
CA LYS A 237 -8.09 12.10 -16.84
C LYS A 237 -8.71 10.91 -16.13
N PRO A 238 -8.69 9.70 -16.75
CA PRO A 238 -8.97 8.46 -16.05
C PRO A 238 -8.08 8.31 -14.82
N VAL A 239 -8.68 7.92 -13.71
CA VAL A 239 -7.99 7.56 -12.47
C VAL A 239 -8.61 6.28 -11.90
N PHE A 240 -7.80 5.52 -11.15
CA PHE A 240 -8.34 4.44 -10.32
C PHE A 240 -9.24 5.05 -9.24
N TRP A 241 -10.51 4.71 -9.28
CA TRP A 241 -11.53 5.21 -8.38
C TRP A 241 -12.09 4.07 -7.52
N SER A 242 -12.24 4.31 -6.22
CA SER A 242 -12.95 3.41 -5.31
C SER A 242 -14.39 3.91 -5.16
N PRO A 243 -15.40 3.28 -5.80
CA PRO A 243 -16.79 3.68 -5.62
C PRO A 243 -17.22 3.56 -4.14
N SER A 244 -16.63 2.58 -3.45
CA SER A 244 -16.87 2.31 -2.03
C SER A 244 -16.30 3.34 -1.06
N ALA A 245 -15.29 4.11 -1.48
CA ALA A 245 -14.65 5.16 -0.68
C ALA A 245 -14.81 6.56 -1.27
N LYS A 246 -15.50 6.69 -2.41
CA LYS A 246 -15.73 7.94 -3.18
C LYS A 246 -14.47 8.80 -3.30
N THR A 247 -13.36 8.19 -3.74
CA THR A 247 -12.09 8.88 -3.95
C THR A 247 -11.27 8.20 -5.03
N ALA A 248 -10.43 8.99 -5.70
CA ALA A 248 -9.29 8.49 -6.45
C ALA A 248 -8.30 7.77 -5.48
N LEU A 249 -7.55 6.79 -6.00
CA LEU A 249 -6.40 6.15 -5.36
C LEU A 249 -5.21 6.14 -6.33
N ALA A 250 -3.99 6.16 -5.79
CA ALA A 250 -2.79 5.93 -6.61
C ALA A 250 -2.62 4.44 -6.94
N GLU A 251 -1.92 4.12 -8.02
CA GLU A 251 -1.48 2.74 -8.37
C GLU A 251 -0.79 2.03 -7.17
N ALA A 252 -0.05 2.80 -6.36
CA ALA A 252 0.65 2.33 -5.17
C ALA A 252 -0.26 1.96 -3.98
N GLU A 253 -1.57 2.21 -4.09
CA GLU A 253 -2.62 1.92 -3.12
C GLU A 253 -3.56 0.81 -3.59
N LEU A 254 -3.25 0.14 -4.71
CA LEU A 254 -4.03 -0.98 -5.24
C LEU A 254 -3.53 -2.31 -4.67
N GLU A 255 -4.47 -3.23 -4.45
CA GLU A 255 -4.19 -4.64 -4.20
C GLU A 255 -4.83 -5.47 -5.31
N TYR A 256 -4.12 -6.45 -5.85
CA TYR A 256 -4.60 -7.23 -7.00
C TYR A 256 -5.17 -8.58 -6.54
N ASN A 257 -6.44 -8.82 -6.83
CA ASN A 257 -7.11 -10.10 -6.54
C ASN A 257 -7.06 -11.01 -7.77
N GLU A 258 -6.21 -12.04 -7.74
CA GLU A 258 -6.05 -13.04 -8.81
C GLU A 258 -7.29 -13.92 -9.04
N GLN A 259 -8.23 -13.95 -8.10
CA GLN A 259 -9.45 -14.77 -8.12
C GLN A 259 -10.71 -13.93 -8.37
N HIS A 260 -10.57 -12.72 -8.92
CA HIS A 260 -11.73 -11.91 -9.29
C HIS A 260 -12.42 -12.50 -10.53
N VAL A 261 -13.75 -12.65 -10.46
CA VAL A 261 -14.58 -13.20 -11.54
C VAL A 261 -15.32 -12.05 -12.23
N SER A 262 -14.92 -11.74 -13.46
CA SER A 262 -15.64 -10.78 -14.31
C SER A 262 -16.56 -11.49 -15.30
N ARG A 263 -17.57 -10.78 -15.81
CA ARG A 263 -18.39 -11.23 -16.94
C ARG A 263 -17.68 -10.83 -18.24
N SER A 264 -17.14 -11.83 -18.94
CA SER A 264 -16.47 -11.71 -20.22
C SER A 264 -17.52 -11.78 -21.33
N VAL A 265 -17.49 -10.83 -22.27
CA VAL A 265 -18.38 -10.82 -23.42
C VAL A 265 -17.59 -10.76 -24.72
N TYR A 266 -18.08 -11.51 -25.71
CA TYR A 266 -17.71 -11.36 -27.11
C TYR A 266 -18.90 -10.74 -27.84
N MET A 267 -18.64 -9.64 -28.53
CA MET A 267 -19.65 -8.83 -29.21
C MET A 267 -19.18 -8.47 -30.62
N LYS A 268 -20.13 -8.30 -31.53
CA LYS A 268 -19.88 -7.81 -32.89
C LYS A 268 -20.19 -6.33 -33.01
N PHE A 269 -19.29 -5.60 -33.67
CA PHE A 269 -19.46 -4.22 -34.10
C PHE A 269 -19.75 -4.23 -35.61
N PRO A 270 -20.99 -3.97 -36.07
CA PRO A 270 -21.32 -3.99 -37.51
C PRO A 270 -20.51 -2.93 -38.26
N LEU A 271 -19.89 -3.30 -39.40
CA LEU A 271 -19.20 -2.33 -40.23
C LEU A 271 -20.20 -1.40 -40.93
N LEU A 272 -19.97 -0.09 -40.81
CA LEU A 272 -20.68 0.95 -41.58
C LEU A 272 -19.87 1.37 -42.80
N LYS A 273 -18.53 1.41 -42.65
CA LYS A 273 -17.59 1.70 -43.74
C LYS A 273 -16.48 0.64 -43.73
N SER A 274 -16.48 -0.20 -44.76
CA SER A 274 -15.40 -1.16 -45.00
C SER A 274 -14.07 -0.43 -45.25
N PRO A 275 -12.93 -0.91 -44.69
CA PRO A 275 -11.62 -0.40 -45.05
C PRO A 275 -11.35 -0.58 -46.55
N PRO A 276 -10.77 0.41 -47.27
CA PRO A 276 -10.76 0.42 -48.74
C PRO A 276 -10.09 -0.78 -49.41
N LYS A 277 -9.12 -1.42 -48.75
CA LYS A 277 -8.43 -2.63 -49.24
C LYS A 277 -9.23 -3.93 -49.05
N LEU A 278 -10.28 -3.89 -48.22
CA LEU A 278 -11.07 -5.05 -47.83
C LEU A 278 -12.46 -5.06 -48.48
N THR A 279 -12.89 -3.96 -49.09
CA THR A 279 -14.15 -3.82 -49.84
C THR A 279 -14.36 -4.96 -50.85
N SER A 280 -13.34 -5.35 -51.61
CA SER A 280 -13.42 -6.46 -52.59
C SER A 280 -13.55 -7.86 -51.98
N VAL A 281 -13.47 -8.00 -50.66
CA VAL A 281 -13.70 -9.25 -49.90
C VAL A 281 -15.03 -9.19 -49.13
N ILE A 282 -15.62 -8.01 -48.96
CA ILE A 282 -16.79 -7.74 -48.11
C ILE A 282 -18.05 -7.44 -48.95
N ASP A 283 -17.89 -6.86 -50.14
CA ASP A 283 -19.02 -6.62 -51.06
C ASP A 283 -19.56 -7.94 -51.65
N GLY A 284 -20.87 -8.10 -51.89
CA GLY A 284 -21.94 -7.10 -51.79
C GLY A 284 -23.30 -7.70 -51.43
N SER A 285 -23.35 -8.64 -50.47
CA SER A 285 -24.61 -9.23 -49.96
C SER A 285 -24.48 -9.83 -48.55
N SER A 286 -23.45 -9.50 -47.77
CA SER A 286 -23.21 -10.12 -46.46
C SER A 286 -22.84 -9.10 -45.40
N SER A 287 -23.44 -9.21 -44.22
CA SER A 287 -23.07 -8.39 -43.06
C SER A 287 -21.69 -8.79 -42.56
N ALA A 288 -20.79 -7.80 -42.50
CA ALA A 288 -19.48 -7.93 -41.89
C ALA A 288 -19.42 -7.18 -40.55
N SER A 289 -18.68 -7.71 -39.59
CA SER A 289 -18.49 -7.09 -38.29
C SER A 289 -17.09 -7.27 -37.73
N VAL A 290 -16.63 -6.28 -36.97
CA VAL A 290 -15.44 -6.40 -36.13
C VAL A 290 -15.80 -7.15 -34.85
N LEU A 291 -15.06 -8.21 -34.53
CA LEU A 291 -15.23 -8.96 -33.29
C LEU A 291 -14.43 -8.35 -32.16
N VAL A 292 -15.10 -8.03 -31.06
CA VAL A 292 -14.50 -7.37 -29.90
C VAL A 292 -14.80 -8.13 -28.61
N TRP A 293 -13.84 -8.10 -27.69
CA TRP A 293 -13.90 -8.77 -26.40
C TRP A 293 -13.68 -7.78 -25.25
N THR A 294 -14.43 -7.92 -24.15
CA THR A 294 -14.19 -7.16 -22.92
C THR A 294 -14.59 -7.93 -21.67
N THR A 295 -13.88 -7.70 -20.56
CA THR A 295 -14.24 -8.17 -19.21
C THR A 295 -15.04 -7.13 -18.41
N GLN A 296 -15.35 -5.97 -19.00
CA GLN A 296 -16.08 -4.88 -18.35
C GLN A 296 -17.24 -4.40 -19.24
N PRO A 297 -18.32 -5.19 -19.41
CA PRO A 297 -19.48 -4.83 -20.24
C PRO A 297 -20.01 -3.41 -19.97
N TRP A 298 -20.04 -2.97 -18.71
CA TRP A 298 -20.47 -1.62 -18.31
C TRP A 298 -19.72 -0.46 -19.00
N THR A 299 -18.52 -0.68 -19.57
CA THR A 299 -17.75 0.36 -20.27
C THR A 299 -18.17 0.56 -21.73
N VAL A 300 -18.90 -0.41 -22.33
CA VAL A 300 -19.28 -0.38 -23.76
C VAL A 300 -20.13 0.84 -24.14
N PRO A 301 -21.09 1.34 -23.34
CA PRO A 301 -21.87 2.57 -23.66
C PRO A 301 -21.04 3.85 -23.77
N ALA A 302 -19.80 3.84 -23.25
CA ALA A 302 -18.84 4.95 -23.35
C ALA A 302 -17.83 4.75 -24.50
N ASN A 303 -18.07 3.81 -25.42
CA ASN A 303 -17.16 3.54 -26.53
C ASN A 303 -17.15 4.67 -27.57
N GLN A 304 -15.94 5.00 -28.04
CA GLN A 304 -15.66 6.07 -29.02
C GLN A 304 -14.80 5.61 -30.22
N ALA A 305 -14.20 4.41 -30.18
CA ALA A 305 -13.40 3.84 -31.27
C ALA A 305 -13.20 2.32 -31.09
N VAL A 306 -12.69 1.62 -32.10
CA VAL A 306 -12.14 0.27 -31.94
C VAL A 306 -10.68 0.26 -32.38
N CYS A 307 -9.77 -0.10 -31.48
CA CYS A 307 -8.34 -0.08 -31.71
C CYS A 307 -7.81 -1.39 -32.31
N TYR A 308 -6.83 -1.26 -33.22
CA TYR A 308 -6.05 -2.35 -33.83
C TYR A 308 -4.54 -2.07 -33.74
N MET A 309 -3.70 -3.11 -33.84
CA MET A 309 -2.24 -2.97 -33.90
C MET A 309 -1.77 -2.92 -35.37
N PRO A 310 -1.13 -1.83 -35.85
CA PRO A 310 -0.84 -1.64 -37.29
C PRO A 310 -0.05 -2.76 -37.97
N ASP A 311 0.98 -3.28 -37.31
CA ASP A 311 1.89 -4.28 -37.88
C ASP A 311 1.41 -5.74 -37.74
N SER A 312 0.35 -5.97 -36.97
CA SER A 312 -0.21 -7.30 -36.72
C SER A 312 -1.06 -7.82 -37.89
N ALA A 313 -1.19 -9.15 -37.98
CA ALA A 313 -2.02 -9.82 -38.98
C ALA A 313 -3.47 -9.99 -38.52
N TYR A 314 -4.41 -9.69 -39.40
CA TYR A 314 -5.85 -9.80 -39.19
C TYR A 314 -6.49 -10.66 -40.29
N SER A 315 -7.47 -11.46 -39.91
CA SER A 315 -8.23 -12.33 -40.81
C SER A 315 -9.66 -11.84 -40.97
N ILE A 316 -10.14 -11.85 -42.21
CA ILE A 316 -11.58 -11.87 -42.51
C ILE A 316 -11.99 -13.33 -42.52
N VAL A 317 -12.89 -13.72 -41.64
CA VAL A 317 -13.43 -15.09 -41.56
C VAL A 317 -14.93 -15.09 -41.80
N LYS A 318 -15.43 -16.15 -42.44
CA LYS A 318 -16.84 -16.41 -42.62
C LYS A 318 -17.29 -17.45 -41.60
N CYS A 319 -18.34 -17.15 -40.84
CA CYS A 319 -18.94 -18.11 -39.95
C CYS A 319 -19.81 -19.08 -40.75
N THR A 320 -19.39 -20.35 -40.88
CA THR A 320 -20.14 -21.33 -41.69
C THR A 320 -21.51 -21.67 -41.07
N THR A 321 -21.68 -21.44 -39.76
CA THR A 321 -22.94 -21.63 -39.02
C THR A 321 -23.98 -20.55 -39.29
N THR A 322 -23.58 -19.31 -39.60
CA THR A 322 -24.51 -18.16 -39.73
C THR A 322 -24.39 -17.36 -41.02
N GLY A 323 -23.34 -17.58 -41.83
CA GLY A 323 -23.02 -16.79 -43.02
C GLY A 323 -22.43 -15.40 -42.75
N GLU A 324 -22.39 -14.96 -41.49
CA GLU A 324 -21.82 -13.68 -41.06
C GLU A 324 -20.31 -13.62 -41.34
N HIS A 325 -19.80 -12.44 -41.70
CA HIS A 325 -18.37 -12.21 -41.86
C HIS A 325 -17.80 -11.46 -40.66
N PHE A 326 -16.61 -11.85 -40.22
CA PHE A 326 -16.00 -11.38 -38.99
C PHE A 326 -14.53 -10.98 -39.19
N ILE A 327 -14.13 -9.86 -38.61
CA ILE A 327 -12.73 -9.42 -38.55
C ILE A 327 -12.20 -9.64 -37.13
N LEU A 328 -11.05 -10.31 -37.03
CA LEU A 328 -10.28 -10.55 -35.79
C LEU A 328 -8.81 -10.82 -36.12
N ALA A 329 -7.91 -10.77 -35.12
CA ALA A 329 -6.50 -11.09 -35.31
C ALA A 329 -6.31 -12.53 -35.79
N ALA A 330 -5.37 -12.76 -36.72
CA ALA A 330 -5.18 -14.06 -37.36
C ALA A 330 -4.86 -15.17 -36.35
N ASP A 331 -3.94 -14.90 -35.42
CA ASP A 331 -3.52 -15.81 -34.35
C ASP A 331 -4.64 -16.15 -33.34
N ARG A 332 -5.80 -15.47 -33.43
CA ARG A 332 -6.95 -15.68 -32.54
C ARG A 332 -8.06 -16.52 -33.16
N VAL A 333 -8.09 -16.70 -34.48
CA VAL A 333 -9.21 -17.32 -35.23
C VAL A 333 -9.68 -18.63 -34.61
N GLU A 334 -8.79 -19.62 -34.46
CA GLU A 334 -9.11 -20.94 -33.89
C GLU A 334 -9.60 -20.82 -32.44
N SER A 335 -8.93 -20.01 -31.61
CA SER A 335 -9.28 -19.84 -30.20
C SER A 335 -10.64 -19.15 -30.00
N THR A 336 -10.99 -18.19 -30.86
CA THR A 336 -12.28 -17.49 -30.82
C THR A 336 -13.39 -18.36 -31.40
N ALA A 337 -13.11 -19.13 -32.46
CA ALA A 337 -14.03 -20.14 -32.99
C ALA A 337 -14.46 -21.14 -31.89
N ALA A 338 -13.47 -21.70 -31.16
CA ALA A 338 -13.71 -22.64 -30.07
C ALA A 338 -14.50 -22.05 -28.89
N VAL A 339 -14.23 -20.82 -28.46
CA VAL A 339 -14.96 -20.18 -27.34
C VAL A 339 -16.41 -19.81 -27.73
N LEU A 340 -16.61 -19.38 -28.98
CA LEU A 340 -17.93 -19.06 -29.52
C LEU A 340 -18.77 -20.30 -29.90
N ASP A 341 -18.19 -21.49 -29.91
CA ASP A 341 -18.78 -22.73 -30.45
C ASP A 341 -19.25 -22.56 -31.91
N ARG A 342 -18.35 -22.00 -32.73
CA ARG A 342 -18.58 -21.67 -34.15
C ARG A 342 -17.45 -22.21 -35.01
N GLN A 343 -17.72 -22.41 -36.30
CA GLN A 343 -16.72 -22.77 -37.30
C GLN A 343 -16.44 -21.57 -38.21
N PHE A 344 -15.14 -21.27 -38.41
CA PHE A 344 -14.65 -20.09 -39.11
C PHE A 344 -13.79 -20.47 -40.31
N GLU A 345 -14.25 -20.13 -41.51
CA GLU A 345 -13.53 -20.27 -42.78
C GLU A 345 -12.74 -18.97 -43.05
N VAL A 346 -11.42 -19.04 -43.24
CA VAL A 346 -10.60 -17.84 -43.50
C VAL A 346 -10.75 -17.42 -44.96
N MET A 347 -11.42 -16.30 -45.20
CA MET A 347 -11.66 -15.76 -46.55
C MET A 347 -10.47 -14.95 -47.08
N SER A 348 -9.81 -14.19 -46.21
CA SER A 348 -8.65 -13.37 -46.55
C SER A 348 -7.85 -12.97 -45.31
N THR A 349 -6.60 -12.55 -45.50
CA THR A 349 -5.74 -11.99 -44.45
C THR A 349 -5.14 -10.65 -44.87
N CYS A 350 -4.91 -9.77 -43.91
CA CYS A 350 -4.45 -8.40 -44.10
C CYS A 350 -3.59 -7.96 -42.90
N LYS A 351 -2.94 -6.80 -43.00
CA LYS A 351 -2.27 -6.16 -41.85
C LYS A 351 -3.20 -5.16 -41.16
N GLY A 352 -2.90 -4.81 -39.91
CA GLY A 352 -3.63 -3.76 -39.18
C GLY A 352 -3.69 -2.43 -39.95
N VAL A 353 -2.61 -2.02 -40.62
CA VAL A 353 -2.58 -0.84 -41.51
C VAL A 353 -3.62 -0.88 -42.66
N ASP A 354 -4.16 -2.05 -42.99
CA ASP A 354 -5.19 -2.22 -44.02
C ASP A 354 -6.62 -2.04 -43.47
N LEU A 355 -6.77 -1.93 -42.14
CA LEU A 355 -8.02 -1.60 -41.42
C LEU A 355 -8.25 -0.08 -41.32
N ALA A 356 -7.31 0.74 -41.81
CA ALA A 356 -7.43 2.19 -41.83
C ALA A 356 -8.67 2.68 -42.61
N ASP A 357 -9.14 3.87 -42.26
CA ASP A 357 -10.34 4.53 -42.79
C ASP A 357 -11.68 3.79 -42.60
N GLY A 358 -11.69 2.60 -41.99
CA GLY A 358 -12.91 1.87 -41.65
C GLY A 358 -13.65 2.42 -40.42
N SER A 359 -14.94 2.13 -40.33
CA SER A 359 -15.75 2.45 -39.14
C SER A 359 -16.91 1.48 -38.93
N CYS A 360 -17.31 1.35 -37.67
CA CYS A 360 -18.41 0.49 -37.23
C CYS A 360 -19.58 1.29 -36.64
N ALA A 361 -20.76 0.69 -36.60
CA ALA A 361 -21.86 1.09 -35.74
C ALA A 361 -21.54 0.70 -34.29
N HIS A 362 -21.92 1.57 -33.35
CA HIS A 362 -21.85 1.28 -31.93
C HIS A 362 -22.93 0.24 -31.54
N PRO A 363 -22.60 -0.86 -30.85
CA PRO A 363 -23.48 -2.04 -30.74
C PRO A 363 -24.68 -1.87 -29.79
N THR A 364 -24.76 -0.76 -29.05
CA THR A 364 -25.85 -0.47 -28.10
C THR A 364 -26.39 0.97 -28.16
N ILE A 365 -25.88 1.83 -29.05
CA ILE A 365 -26.29 3.25 -29.13
C ILE A 365 -26.56 3.56 -30.60
N PRO A 366 -27.82 3.85 -30.99
CA PRO A 366 -28.16 4.24 -32.36
C PRO A 366 -27.31 5.41 -32.87
N ASP A 367 -27.06 5.41 -34.18
CA ASP A 367 -26.37 6.47 -34.96
C ASP A 367 -24.94 6.84 -34.52
N ARG A 368 -24.42 6.32 -33.40
CA ARG A 368 -23.03 6.51 -32.99
C ARG A 368 -22.10 5.63 -33.83
N VAL A 369 -21.06 6.26 -34.37
CA VAL A 369 -20.03 5.63 -35.21
C VAL A 369 -18.73 5.47 -34.42
N SER A 370 -18.19 4.26 -34.39
CA SER A 370 -16.90 3.93 -33.79
C SER A 370 -15.84 3.75 -34.90
N PRO A 371 -14.93 4.71 -35.14
CA PRO A 371 -13.84 4.57 -36.11
C PRO A 371 -12.85 3.46 -35.72
N LEU A 372 -12.19 2.86 -36.72
CA LEU A 372 -11.08 1.94 -36.51
C LEU A 372 -9.77 2.73 -36.41
N LEU A 373 -9.07 2.63 -35.27
CA LEU A 373 -7.87 3.43 -34.98
C LEU A 373 -6.61 2.59 -34.69
N PRO A 374 -5.43 3.06 -35.11
CA PRO A 374 -4.16 2.39 -34.81
C PRO A 374 -3.72 2.66 -33.36
N ALA A 375 -3.42 1.61 -32.58
CA ALA A 375 -2.91 1.74 -31.22
C ALA A 375 -1.92 0.65 -30.80
N ASN A 376 -0.79 1.09 -30.23
CA ASN A 376 0.32 0.21 -29.84
C ASN A 376 0.10 -0.57 -28.54
N HIS A 377 -0.99 -0.31 -27.80
CA HIS A 377 -1.35 -1.04 -26.58
C HIS A 377 -2.05 -2.37 -26.85
N VAL A 378 -2.57 -2.57 -28.07
CA VAL A 378 -3.41 -3.72 -28.44
C VAL A 378 -2.54 -4.99 -28.54
N THR A 379 -2.77 -5.99 -27.68
CA THR A 379 -1.98 -7.23 -27.68
C THR A 379 -2.70 -8.38 -28.37
N MET A 380 -1.97 -9.18 -29.16
CA MET A 380 -2.51 -10.40 -29.79
C MET A 380 -2.65 -11.57 -28.79
N ALA A 381 -2.37 -11.38 -27.50
CA ALA A 381 -2.34 -12.44 -26.50
C ALA A 381 -3.69 -12.75 -25.84
N LYS A 382 -4.69 -11.87 -25.96
CA LYS A 382 -6.01 -11.99 -25.31
C LYS A 382 -7.14 -11.45 -26.21
N GLY A 383 -8.37 -11.89 -25.92
CA GLY A 383 -9.57 -11.46 -26.65
C GLY A 383 -9.50 -11.83 -28.14
N THR A 384 -9.81 -10.86 -28.99
CA THR A 384 -9.89 -10.97 -30.46
C THR A 384 -8.80 -10.19 -31.20
N GLY A 385 -7.93 -9.47 -30.49
CA GLY A 385 -6.95 -8.55 -31.08
C GLY A 385 -7.53 -7.25 -31.65
N LEU A 386 -8.82 -6.98 -31.43
CA LEU A 386 -9.50 -5.71 -31.67
C LEU A 386 -10.14 -5.27 -30.35
N VAL A 387 -9.93 -4.03 -29.93
CA VAL A 387 -10.22 -3.56 -28.57
C VAL A 387 -11.21 -2.40 -28.62
N HIS A 388 -12.36 -2.50 -27.95
CA HIS A 388 -13.26 -1.35 -27.83
C HIS A 388 -12.58 -0.30 -26.94
N THR A 389 -12.60 0.95 -27.36
CA THR A 389 -11.95 2.07 -26.68
C THR A 389 -13.01 2.93 -25.99
N ALA A 390 -12.98 3.00 -24.67
CA ALA A 390 -13.87 3.80 -23.82
C ALA A 390 -13.03 4.85 -23.05
N PRO A 391 -12.79 6.05 -23.61
CA PRO A 391 -11.73 6.96 -23.15
C PRO A 391 -11.83 7.41 -21.69
N ALA A 392 -13.04 7.47 -21.13
CA ALA A 392 -13.21 7.80 -19.72
C ALA A 392 -12.79 6.66 -18.75
N HIS A 393 -12.60 5.43 -19.25
CA HIS A 393 -12.49 4.21 -18.45
C HIS A 393 -11.22 3.38 -18.73
N GLY A 394 -10.33 3.82 -19.63
CA GLY A 394 -9.02 3.20 -19.89
C GLY A 394 -7.89 4.24 -19.96
N MET A 395 -6.72 3.91 -19.40
CA MET A 395 -5.55 4.81 -19.42
C MET A 395 -4.95 4.92 -20.83
N GLU A 396 -4.79 3.78 -21.49
CA GLU A 396 -4.35 3.67 -22.87
C GLU A 396 -5.43 4.19 -23.84
N ASP A 397 -6.72 3.97 -23.53
CA ASP A 397 -7.86 4.47 -24.29
C ASP A 397 -7.88 6.01 -24.34
N TYR A 398 -7.70 6.66 -23.20
CA TYR A 398 -7.55 8.12 -23.11
C TYR A 398 -6.34 8.62 -23.91
N SER A 399 -5.23 7.87 -23.92
CA SER A 399 -4.07 8.23 -24.74
C SER A 399 -4.42 8.27 -26.23
N VAL A 400 -5.13 7.24 -26.74
CA VAL A 400 -5.60 7.23 -28.14
C VAL A 400 -6.59 8.37 -28.39
N ALA A 401 -7.58 8.55 -27.51
CA ALA A 401 -8.57 9.62 -27.60
C ALA A 401 -7.96 11.02 -27.64
N SER A 402 -6.93 11.27 -26.84
CA SER A 402 -6.22 12.55 -26.80
C SER A 402 -5.48 12.85 -28.11
N HIS A 403 -4.89 11.83 -28.75
CA HIS A 403 -4.23 12.00 -30.07
C HIS A 403 -5.26 12.19 -31.21
N HIS A 404 -6.42 11.55 -31.13
CA HIS A 404 -7.46 11.59 -32.16
C HIS A 404 -8.65 12.53 -31.86
N GLN A 405 -8.54 13.34 -30.80
CA GLN A 405 -9.52 14.35 -30.39
C GLN A 405 -10.94 13.78 -30.15
N LEU A 406 -11.02 12.56 -29.61
CA LEU A 406 -12.28 11.89 -29.30
C LEU A 406 -12.92 12.39 -27.99
N PRO A 407 -14.26 12.35 -27.85
CA PRO A 407 -14.94 12.67 -26.59
C PRO A 407 -14.48 11.77 -25.43
N THR A 408 -14.51 12.30 -24.21
CA THR A 408 -14.04 11.61 -22.99
C THR A 408 -15.10 11.67 -21.88
N ASP A 409 -16.38 11.70 -22.26
CA ASP A 409 -17.49 11.88 -21.32
C ASP A 409 -17.62 10.68 -20.35
N CYS A 410 -17.47 10.95 -19.05
CA CYS A 410 -17.62 9.92 -18.03
C CYS A 410 -19.10 9.72 -17.68
N LEU A 411 -19.67 8.63 -18.18
CA LEU A 411 -21.07 8.25 -17.90
C LEU A 411 -21.32 7.80 -16.46
N VAL A 412 -20.31 7.80 -15.58
CA VAL A 412 -20.32 7.15 -14.24
C VAL A 412 -19.98 8.15 -13.11
N ASP A 413 -20.74 8.05 -12.03
CA ASP A 413 -20.80 9.01 -10.93
C ASP A 413 -19.80 8.77 -9.76
N GLU A 414 -19.98 9.57 -8.71
CA GLU A 414 -19.55 9.40 -7.32
C GLU A 414 -19.42 7.94 -6.83
N GLY A 415 -20.58 7.29 -6.74
CA GLY A 415 -20.76 5.97 -6.13
C GLY A 415 -20.58 4.78 -7.07
N GLY A 416 -20.19 5.01 -8.33
CA GLY A 416 -20.09 3.95 -9.34
C GLY A 416 -21.44 3.57 -9.95
N PHE A 417 -22.38 4.51 -10.03
CA PHE A 417 -23.66 4.40 -10.71
C PHE A 417 -23.61 5.14 -12.05
N PHE A 418 -24.41 4.69 -13.01
CA PHE A 418 -24.59 5.42 -14.26
C PHE A 418 -25.37 6.72 -14.05
N THR A 419 -24.86 7.79 -14.65
CA THR A 419 -25.47 9.12 -14.73
C THR A 419 -26.65 9.16 -15.71
N GLU A 420 -27.42 10.24 -15.71
CA GLU A 420 -28.49 10.49 -16.68
C GLU A 420 -28.01 10.46 -18.15
N ALA A 421 -26.77 10.90 -18.40
CA ALA A 421 -26.15 10.85 -19.72
C ALA A 421 -25.93 9.43 -20.28
N ALA A 422 -26.04 8.39 -19.44
CA ALA A 422 -26.02 6.99 -19.88
C ALA A 422 -27.34 6.52 -20.49
N GLY A 423 -28.42 7.32 -20.40
CA GLY A 423 -29.75 6.99 -20.86
C GLY A 423 -30.59 6.18 -19.85
N PRO A 424 -31.92 6.12 -20.07
CA PRO A 424 -32.88 5.58 -19.09
C PRO A 424 -32.74 4.07 -18.83
N GLU A 425 -32.11 3.33 -19.75
CA GLU A 425 -31.83 1.90 -19.58
C GLU A 425 -30.69 1.61 -18.59
N LEU A 426 -29.85 2.61 -18.30
CA LEU A 426 -28.65 2.49 -17.48
C LEU A 426 -28.67 3.35 -16.22
N GLN A 427 -29.24 4.55 -16.28
CA GLN A 427 -29.28 5.53 -15.19
C GLN A 427 -29.61 4.91 -13.82
N ASN A 428 -28.85 5.30 -12.79
CA ASN A 428 -28.96 4.82 -11.40
C ASN A 428 -28.65 3.33 -11.15
N LYS A 429 -28.20 2.55 -12.16
CA LYS A 429 -27.68 1.18 -11.96
C LYS A 429 -26.21 1.19 -11.58
N ASN A 430 -25.75 0.29 -10.71
CA ASN A 430 -24.34 0.22 -10.32
C ASN A 430 -23.51 -0.48 -11.40
N VAL A 431 -22.41 0.13 -11.83
CA VAL A 431 -21.63 -0.37 -12.98
C VAL A 431 -20.94 -1.70 -12.73
N LEU A 432 -20.69 -2.06 -11.47
CA LEU A 432 -20.13 -3.37 -11.12
C LEU A 432 -21.21 -4.44 -10.93
N GLU A 433 -22.44 -4.05 -10.61
CA GLU A 433 -23.56 -4.95 -10.28
C GLU A 433 -24.61 -4.96 -11.41
N GLU A 434 -25.73 -4.24 -11.31
CA GLU A 434 -26.83 -4.34 -12.30
C GLU A 434 -26.48 -3.71 -13.66
N GLY A 435 -25.51 -2.80 -13.70
CA GLY A 435 -25.05 -2.14 -14.92
C GLY A 435 -24.39 -3.09 -15.93
N ASN A 436 -23.70 -4.14 -15.45
CA ASN A 436 -23.17 -5.18 -16.34
C ASN A 436 -24.29 -6.00 -16.97
N GLU A 437 -25.29 -6.39 -16.18
CA GLU A 437 -26.47 -7.11 -16.68
C GLU A 437 -27.24 -6.27 -17.70
N ALA A 438 -27.47 -4.99 -17.40
CA ALA A 438 -28.18 -4.09 -18.30
C ALA A 438 -27.49 -3.93 -19.67
N VAL A 439 -26.17 -3.71 -19.71
CA VAL A 439 -25.46 -3.60 -21.00
C VAL A 439 -25.41 -4.95 -21.75
N ILE A 440 -25.34 -6.08 -21.04
CA ILE A 440 -25.46 -7.41 -21.65
C ILE A 440 -26.85 -7.58 -22.30
N GLN A 441 -27.92 -7.14 -21.64
CA GLN A 441 -29.28 -7.14 -22.20
C GLN A 441 -29.41 -6.20 -23.41
N MET A 442 -28.81 -5.00 -23.38
CA MET A 442 -28.75 -4.10 -24.56
C MET A 442 -28.05 -4.78 -25.75
N LEU A 443 -26.90 -5.44 -25.51
CA LEU A 443 -26.16 -6.18 -26.54
C LEU A 443 -26.96 -7.38 -27.09
N GLN A 444 -27.79 -8.02 -26.28
CA GLN A 444 -28.70 -9.09 -26.71
C GLN A 444 -29.86 -8.53 -27.56
N ALA A 445 -30.50 -7.44 -27.11
CA ALA A 445 -31.60 -6.78 -27.84
C ALA A 445 -31.15 -6.23 -29.21
N ALA A 446 -29.93 -5.68 -29.28
CA ALA A 446 -29.29 -5.26 -30.52
C ALA A 446 -28.70 -6.41 -31.35
N GLY A 447 -28.96 -7.68 -30.99
CA GLY A 447 -28.48 -8.87 -31.70
C GLY A 447 -26.95 -8.97 -31.83
N SER A 448 -26.21 -8.25 -30.98
CA SER A 448 -24.77 -7.98 -31.11
C SER A 448 -23.91 -8.72 -30.09
N LEU A 449 -24.50 -9.29 -29.03
CA LEU A 449 -23.83 -10.28 -28.17
C LEU A 449 -23.67 -11.61 -28.93
N LEU A 450 -22.47 -12.20 -28.87
CA LEU A 450 -22.18 -13.54 -29.43
C LEU A 450 -21.98 -14.60 -28.34
N LYS A 451 -21.40 -14.20 -27.20
CA LYS A 451 -21.13 -15.08 -26.06
C LYS A 451 -20.96 -14.26 -24.78
N GLU A 452 -21.50 -14.76 -23.67
CA GLU A 452 -21.08 -14.39 -22.32
C GLU A 452 -20.39 -15.60 -21.66
N GLU A 453 -19.33 -15.34 -20.88
CA GLU A 453 -18.66 -16.34 -20.04
C GLU A 453 -18.15 -15.72 -18.72
N LYS A 454 -17.83 -16.56 -17.74
CA LYS A 454 -17.17 -16.12 -16.50
C LYS A 454 -15.65 -16.20 -16.66
N TYR A 455 -14.96 -15.08 -16.51
CA TYR A 455 -13.51 -14.99 -16.67
C TYR A 455 -12.83 -14.67 -15.33
N VAL A 456 -11.92 -15.55 -14.91
CA VAL A 456 -11.17 -15.40 -13.64
C VAL A 456 -9.81 -14.76 -13.95
N HIS A 457 -9.51 -13.62 -13.33
CA HIS A 457 -8.27 -12.90 -13.56
C HIS A 457 -7.87 -11.96 -12.43
N SER A 458 -6.67 -11.40 -12.54
CA SER A 458 -6.11 -10.43 -11.59
C SER A 458 -6.70 -9.04 -11.81
N TYR A 459 -7.51 -8.58 -10.84
CA TYR A 459 -8.24 -7.32 -10.93
C TYR A 459 -7.88 -6.37 -9.76
N PRO A 460 -7.79 -5.03 -9.98
CA PRO A 460 -7.47 -4.08 -8.92
C PRO A 460 -8.61 -3.90 -7.91
N TYR A 461 -8.26 -4.01 -6.63
CA TYR A 461 -9.12 -3.80 -5.47
C TYR A 461 -8.57 -2.68 -4.59
N ASP A 462 -9.47 -2.01 -3.88
CA ASP A 462 -9.14 -1.04 -2.83
C ASP A 462 -8.44 -1.77 -1.66
N TRP A 463 -7.18 -1.40 -1.38
CA TRP A 463 -6.38 -2.01 -0.31
C TRP A 463 -6.97 -1.88 1.11
N ARG A 464 -7.96 -1.00 1.31
CA ARG A 464 -8.65 -0.77 2.59
C ARG A 464 -10.04 -1.40 2.62
N THR A 465 -10.90 -1.09 1.65
CA THR A 465 -12.29 -1.58 1.66
C THR A 465 -12.42 -3.02 1.15
N LYS A 466 -11.39 -3.53 0.46
CA LYS A 466 -11.37 -4.86 -0.20
C LYS A 466 -12.51 -5.06 -1.20
N LYS A 467 -12.99 -3.98 -1.83
CA LYS A 467 -13.94 -4.00 -2.94
C LYS A 467 -13.24 -3.74 -4.28
N PRO A 468 -13.81 -4.17 -5.42
CA PRO A 468 -13.22 -3.92 -6.74
C PRO A 468 -13.18 -2.42 -7.06
N MET A 469 -12.14 -2.00 -7.78
CA MET A 469 -12.00 -0.64 -8.30
C MET A 469 -12.70 -0.47 -9.66
N ILE A 470 -12.95 0.78 -10.04
CA ILE A 470 -13.19 1.14 -11.46
C ILE A 470 -12.11 2.12 -11.91
N ILE A 471 -11.99 2.32 -13.21
CA ILE A 471 -11.31 3.47 -13.78
C ILE A 471 -12.40 4.43 -14.27
N ARG A 472 -12.34 5.70 -13.89
CA ARG A 472 -13.25 6.75 -14.41
C ARG A 472 -12.52 8.08 -14.55
N ALA A 473 -12.91 8.89 -15.53
CA ALA A 473 -12.35 10.22 -15.73
C ALA A 473 -12.88 11.20 -14.67
N SER A 474 -11.97 11.97 -14.09
CA SER A 474 -12.26 12.96 -13.06
C SER A 474 -11.29 14.13 -13.16
N LYS A 475 -11.72 15.33 -12.75
CA LYS A 475 -10.87 16.52 -12.69
C LYS A 475 -10.00 16.39 -11.44
N GLN A 476 -8.70 16.17 -11.61
CA GLN A 476 -7.78 15.82 -10.51
C GLN A 476 -6.47 16.61 -10.63
N TRP A 477 -5.73 16.70 -9.51
CA TRP A 477 -4.42 17.32 -9.44
C TRP A 477 -3.31 16.28 -9.61
N PHE A 478 -2.35 16.58 -10.48
CA PHE A 478 -1.29 15.66 -10.89
C PHE A 478 0.10 16.29 -10.76
N VAL A 479 1.08 15.49 -10.33
CA VAL A 479 2.50 15.76 -10.56
C VAL A 479 2.90 15.16 -11.91
N ASN A 480 3.46 15.97 -12.81
CA ASN A 480 4.08 15.50 -14.05
C ASN A 480 5.44 14.85 -13.73
N THR A 481 5.50 13.51 -13.72
CA THR A 481 6.72 12.79 -13.38
C THR A 481 7.71 12.71 -14.54
N ALA A 482 7.25 12.86 -15.79
CA ALA A 482 8.14 12.95 -16.96
C ALA A 482 9.09 14.17 -16.86
N ASN A 483 8.58 15.32 -16.42
CA ASN A 483 9.36 16.56 -16.22
C ASN A 483 10.43 16.47 -15.12
N VAL A 484 10.47 15.39 -14.32
CA VAL A 484 11.51 15.12 -13.31
C VAL A 484 12.28 13.82 -13.54
N LYS A 485 11.79 12.91 -14.40
CA LYS A 485 12.31 11.57 -14.68
C LYS A 485 13.83 11.52 -14.92
N ALA A 486 14.36 12.34 -15.84
CA ALA A 486 15.78 12.35 -16.17
C ALA A 486 16.66 12.76 -14.96
N THR A 487 16.26 13.83 -14.26
CA THR A 487 16.93 14.31 -13.04
C THR A 487 16.89 13.24 -11.94
N ALA A 488 15.75 12.56 -11.78
CA ALA A 488 15.57 11.51 -10.80
C ALA A 488 16.44 10.29 -11.06
N GLN A 489 16.53 9.84 -12.31
CA GLN A 489 17.44 8.77 -12.72
C GLN A 489 18.91 9.15 -12.50
N GLU A 490 19.28 10.42 -12.72
CA GLU A 490 20.62 10.94 -12.45
C GLU A 490 21.00 10.98 -10.97
N VAL A 491 20.12 11.48 -10.10
CA VAL A 491 20.40 11.53 -8.66
C VAL A 491 20.38 10.11 -8.07
N LEU A 492 19.45 9.24 -8.49
CA LEU A 492 19.41 7.85 -8.03
C LEU A 492 20.70 7.08 -8.38
N LYS A 493 21.33 7.33 -9.53
CA LYS A 493 22.67 6.78 -9.88
C LYS A 493 23.78 7.24 -8.93
N LYS A 494 23.63 8.42 -8.30
CA LYS A 494 24.57 9.01 -7.33
C LYS A 494 24.30 8.48 -5.89
N VAL A 495 23.14 7.86 -5.64
CA VAL A 495 22.77 7.27 -4.35
C VAL A 495 23.25 5.82 -4.23
N LYS A 496 23.93 5.50 -3.11
CA LYS A 496 24.23 4.11 -2.74
C LYS A 496 22.97 3.41 -2.22
N VAL A 497 22.34 2.60 -3.07
CA VAL A 497 21.20 1.73 -2.71
C VAL A 497 21.70 0.35 -2.26
N ILE A 498 21.13 -0.18 -1.16
CA ILE A 498 21.39 -1.54 -0.68
C ILE A 498 20.05 -2.29 -0.52
N PRO A 499 19.86 -3.47 -1.17
CA PRO A 499 20.74 -4.11 -2.15
C PRO A 499 20.72 -3.37 -3.50
N THR A 500 21.78 -3.50 -4.30
CA THR A 500 21.92 -2.81 -5.60
C THR A 500 20.80 -3.13 -6.59
N SER A 501 20.24 -4.33 -6.55
CA SER A 501 19.08 -4.74 -7.38
C SER A 501 17.81 -3.92 -7.11
N ALA A 502 17.70 -3.25 -5.96
CA ALA A 502 16.59 -2.33 -5.70
C ALA A 502 16.72 -1.01 -6.50
N ALA A 503 17.93 -0.60 -6.89
CA ALA A 503 18.13 0.59 -7.72
C ALA A 503 17.53 0.40 -9.12
N ASN A 504 17.74 -0.77 -9.74
CA ASN A 504 17.17 -1.10 -11.05
C ASN A 504 15.63 -1.04 -11.02
N ARG A 505 14.99 -1.66 -10.01
CA ARG A 505 13.53 -1.58 -9.82
C ARG A 505 13.04 -0.14 -9.63
N MET A 506 13.77 0.69 -8.89
CA MET A 506 13.44 2.10 -8.73
C MET A 506 13.58 2.89 -10.05
N LEU A 507 14.58 2.57 -10.88
CA LEU A 507 14.72 3.14 -12.23
C LEU A 507 13.58 2.68 -13.15
N GLU A 508 13.19 1.40 -13.13
CA GLU A 508 12.06 0.84 -13.89
C GLU A 508 10.72 1.50 -13.49
N MET A 509 10.50 1.73 -12.19
CA MET A 509 9.32 2.46 -11.68
C MET A 509 9.32 3.94 -12.10
N LEU A 510 10.47 4.60 -12.10
CA LEU A 510 10.62 5.96 -12.64
C LEU A 510 10.46 6.00 -14.17
N ASP A 511 10.69 4.88 -14.86
CA ASP A 511 10.63 4.83 -16.31
C ASP A 511 9.18 4.74 -16.82
N ARG A 512 8.35 3.90 -16.19
CA ARG A 512 6.96 3.65 -16.56
C ARG A 512 5.96 4.75 -16.14
N ARG A 513 6.27 5.52 -15.10
CA ARG A 513 5.32 6.49 -14.52
C ARG A 513 5.38 7.86 -15.20
N THR A 514 4.28 8.23 -15.87
CA THR A 514 4.09 9.49 -16.59
C THR A 514 3.52 10.61 -15.72
N PHE A 515 2.67 10.27 -14.75
CA PHE A 515 2.10 11.19 -13.76
C PHE A 515 1.80 10.52 -12.42
N TRP A 516 1.56 11.32 -11.38
CA TRP A 516 1.10 10.90 -10.05
C TRP A 516 -0.09 11.76 -9.63
N CYS A 517 -1.26 11.15 -9.40
CA CYS A 517 -2.45 11.83 -8.88
C CYS A 517 -2.27 12.15 -7.39
N ILE A 518 -2.26 13.44 -7.04
CA ILE A 518 -2.02 13.95 -5.68
C ILE A 518 -3.28 14.48 -4.96
N SER A 519 -4.43 14.57 -5.62
CA SER A 519 -5.71 14.90 -4.98
C SER A 519 -6.43 13.66 -4.44
N ARG A 520 -7.20 13.83 -3.36
CA ARG A 520 -8.10 12.84 -2.76
C ARG A 520 -9.36 13.54 -2.24
N GLN A 521 -10.52 12.94 -2.46
CA GLN A 521 -11.83 13.52 -2.13
C GLN A 521 -12.21 13.19 -0.68
N ARG A 522 -11.40 13.59 0.29
CA ARG A 522 -11.51 13.23 1.72
C ARG A 522 -11.36 14.45 2.62
N CYS A 523 -11.86 14.35 3.85
CA CYS A 523 -11.79 15.43 4.84
C CYS A 523 -10.49 15.40 5.67
N TRP A 524 -9.92 14.21 5.93
CA TRP A 524 -8.76 14.05 6.81
C TRP A 524 -7.42 14.03 6.04
N GLY A 525 -6.90 15.21 5.77
CA GLY A 525 -5.59 15.46 5.18
C GLY A 525 -5.30 16.95 5.05
N VAL A 526 -4.15 17.31 4.47
CA VAL A 526 -3.80 18.71 4.15
C VAL A 526 -4.57 19.14 2.89
N PRO A 527 -5.45 20.15 2.93
CA PRO A 527 -6.21 20.62 1.77
C PRO A 527 -5.32 21.14 0.64
N ILE A 528 -5.76 20.95 -0.60
CA ILE A 528 -5.14 21.60 -1.76
C ILE A 528 -5.54 23.08 -1.75
N PRO A 529 -4.58 24.02 -1.65
CA PRO A 529 -4.82 25.44 -1.33
C PRO A 529 -5.23 26.23 -2.59
N VAL A 530 -6.34 25.84 -3.20
CA VAL A 530 -6.85 26.37 -4.46
C VAL A 530 -8.29 26.83 -4.30
N PHE A 531 -8.60 27.97 -4.90
CA PHE A 531 -9.95 28.49 -5.02
C PHE A 531 -10.44 28.31 -6.46
N TYR A 532 -11.75 28.18 -6.67
CA TYR A 532 -12.34 28.09 -8.00
C TYR A 532 -13.38 29.18 -8.20
N GLN A 533 -13.39 29.83 -9.37
CA GLN A 533 -14.40 30.83 -9.69
C GLN A 533 -15.74 30.13 -9.99
N LYS A 534 -16.84 30.59 -9.37
CA LYS A 534 -18.17 29.94 -9.39
C LYS A 534 -18.74 29.71 -10.79
N ASN A 535 -18.49 30.63 -11.72
CA ASN A 535 -19.14 30.65 -13.03
C ASN A 535 -18.36 29.85 -14.11
N THR A 536 -17.04 29.71 -13.96
CA THR A 536 -16.14 29.12 -14.98
C THR A 536 -15.50 27.81 -14.53
N GLY A 537 -15.37 27.58 -13.22
CA GLY A 537 -14.59 26.46 -12.68
C GLY A 537 -13.08 26.57 -12.90
N GLU A 538 -12.59 27.76 -13.28
CA GLU A 538 -11.17 28.09 -13.37
C GLU A 538 -10.52 28.17 -11.99
N CYS A 539 -9.24 27.77 -11.90
CA CYS A 539 -8.51 27.68 -10.64
C CYS A 539 -7.69 28.95 -10.36
N LEU A 540 -7.90 29.53 -9.19
CA LEU A 540 -7.14 30.63 -8.63
C LEU A 540 -6.12 30.09 -7.62
N ILE A 541 -4.85 30.16 -7.98
CA ILE A 541 -3.69 29.93 -7.13
C ILE A 541 -2.49 30.76 -7.61
N ASN A 542 -1.95 31.60 -6.72
CA ASN A 542 -0.76 32.43 -6.96
C ASN A 542 0.07 32.60 -5.66
N SER A 543 1.11 33.42 -5.72
CA SER A 543 2.04 33.70 -4.62
C SER A 543 1.36 34.32 -3.40
N GLU A 544 0.30 35.07 -3.62
CA GLU A 544 -0.47 35.78 -2.60
C GLU A 544 -1.49 34.84 -1.95
N THR A 545 -2.27 34.09 -2.74
CA THR A 545 -3.23 33.10 -2.20
C THR A 545 -2.54 32.06 -1.32
N ILE A 546 -1.38 31.55 -1.75
CA ILE A 546 -0.64 30.57 -0.94
C ILE A 546 -0.09 31.20 0.34
N THR A 547 0.35 32.47 0.30
CA THR A 547 0.91 33.16 1.46
C THR A 547 -0.16 33.44 2.51
N ASP A 548 -1.36 33.85 2.09
CA ASP A 548 -2.52 34.01 2.97
C ASP A 548 -2.89 32.68 3.65
N VAL A 549 -3.05 31.60 2.87
CA VAL A 549 -3.41 30.27 3.39
C VAL A 549 -2.33 29.70 4.30
N ILE A 550 -1.04 29.83 3.95
CA ILE A 550 0.08 29.40 4.81
C ILE A 550 0.05 30.13 6.15
N LYS A 551 -0.16 31.46 6.14
CA LYS A 551 -0.20 32.28 7.35
C LYS A 551 -1.33 31.87 8.29
N VAL A 552 -2.49 31.49 7.76
CA VAL A 552 -3.60 30.94 8.54
C VAL A 552 -3.27 29.54 9.07
N VAL A 553 -2.72 28.65 8.23
CA VAL A 553 -2.35 27.28 8.62
C VAL A 553 -1.27 27.27 9.70
N GLU A 554 -0.28 28.17 9.68
CA GLU A 554 0.73 28.25 10.76
C GLU A 554 0.16 28.70 12.12
N GLN A 555 -1.00 29.36 12.13
CA GLN A 555 -1.66 29.85 13.35
C GLN A 555 -2.77 28.93 13.86
N GLN A 556 -3.50 28.25 12.95
CA GLN A 556 -4.74 27.53 13.26
C GLN A 556 -4.77 26.07 12.73
N GLY A 557 -3.74 25.63 12.00
CA GLY A 557 -3.71 24.35 11.30
C GLY A 557 -4.68 24.28 10.12
N THR A 558 -4.69 23.16 9.40
CA THR A 558 -5.54 22.99 8.20
C THR A 558 -7.04 22.86 8.50
N ASP A 559 -7.45 22.76 9.77
CA ASP A 559 -8.87 22.83 10.17
C ASP A 559 -9.52 24.16 9.76
N ALA A 560 -8.73 25.25 9.76
CA ALA A 560 -9.16 26.57 9.32
C ALA A 560 -9.68 26.62 7.88
N TRP A 561 -9.19 25.74 6.99
CA TRP A 561 -9.71 25.62 5.62
C TRP A 561 -11.18 25.19 5.59
N TRP A 562 -11.61 24.40 6.58
CA TRP A 562 -12.97 23.89 6.68
C TRP A 562 -13.88 24.84 7.46
N THR A 563 -13.38 25.46 8.54
CA THR A 563 -14.18 26.31 9.44
C THR A 563 -14.28 27.77 9.03
N LEU A 564 -13.24 28.36 8.42
CA LEU A 564 -13.23 29.81 8.15
C LEU A 564 -13.98 30.19 6.87
N PRO A 565 -14.61 31.37 6.81
CA PRO A 565 -15.14 31.95 5.58
C PRO A 565 -14.00 32.28 4.61
N ILE A 566 -14.31 32.38 3.31
CA ILE A 566 -13.30 32.52 2.25
C ILE A 566 -12.52 33.84 2.37
N GLU A 567 -13.16 34.88 2.88
CA GLU A 567 -12.60 36.23 3.12
C GLU A 567 -11.51 36.27 4.21
N GLN A 568 -11.33 35.19 4.98
CA GLN A 568 -10.22 35.03 5.92
C GLN A 568 -9.08 34.14 5.36
N LEU A 569 -9.28 33.54 4.20
CA LEU A 569 -8.34 32.62 3.53
C LEU A 569 -7.82 33.17 2.19
N LEU A 570 -8.51 34.16 1.61
CA LEU A 570 -8.23 34.75 0.31
C LEU A 570 -8.34 36.28 0.39
N SER A 571 -7.21 37.00 0.26
CA SER A 571 -7.21 38.46 0.28
C SER A 571 -7.75 39.08 -1.03
N LYS A 572 -8.27 40.31 -0.92
CA LYS A 572 -8.70 41.11 -2.07
C LYS A 572 -7.55 41.43 -3.04
N GLU A 573 -6.31 41.50 -2.55
CA GLU A 573 -5.13 41.70 -3.39
C GLU A 573 -4.86 40.49 -4.29
N ALA A 574 -4.94 39.27 -3.73
CA ALA A 574 -4.74 38.04 -4.47
C ALA A 574 -5.80 37.82 -5.57
N VAL A 575 -7.04 38.26 -5.32
CA VAL A 575 -8.14 38.27 -6.31
C VAL A 575 -7.93 39.33 -7.39
N ALA A 576 -7.58 40.57 -7.02
CA ALA A 576 -7.33 41.65 -7.97
C ALA A 576 -6.15 41.34 -8.90
N LYS A 577 -5.08 40.70 -8.40
CA LYS A 577 -3.94 40.23 -9.20
C LYS A 577 -4.31 39.13 -10.21
N ALA A 578 -5.41 38.41 -9.98
CA ALA A 578 -5.96 37.42 -10.91
C ALA A 578 -7.04 37.99 -11.85
N GLY A 579 -7.30 39.30 -11.81
CA GLY A 579 -8.36 39.96 -12.60
C GLY A 579 -9.78 39.73 -12.08
N GLY A 580 -9.96 39.13 -10.89
CA GLY A 580 -11.26 38.94 -10.27
C GLY A 580 -11.80 40.23 -9.62
N HIS A 581 -13.11 40.27 -9.36
CA HIS A 581 -13.79 41.45 -8.80
C HIS A 581 -14.13 41.29 -7.31
N ASP A 582 -14.75 40.17 -6.90
CA ASP A 582 -15.01 39.87 -5.49
C ASP A 582 -14.36 38.53 -5.06
N VAL A 583 -13.96 38.46 -3.79
CA VAL A 583 -13.60 37.21 -3.10
C VAL A 583 -14.81 36.26 -3.07
N LEU A 584 -16.03 36.83 -2.99
CA LEU A 584 -17.29 36.09 -3.02
C LEU A 584 -17.60 35.46 -4.39
N ASP A 585 -16.87 35.78 -5.46
CA ASP A 585 -17.00 35.08 -6.76
C ASP A 585 -16.39 33.66 -6.74
N TYR A 586 -15.66 33.31 -5.66
CA TYR A 586 -14.89 32.08 -5.54
C TYR A 586 -15.46 31.09 -4.52
N VAL A 587 -15.04 29.82 -4.62
CA VAL A 587 -15.28 28.74 -3.64
C VAL A 587 -13.99 28.00 -3.33
N LYS A 588 -13.89 27.44 -2.13
CA LYS A 588 -12.74 26.64 -1.67
C LYS A 588 -12.73 25.26 -2.34
N GLY A 589 -11.57 24.80 -2.79
CA GLY A 589 -11.37 23.40 -3.19
C GLY A 589 -11.66 22.42 -2.04
N GLN A 590 -12.20 21.24 -2.39
CA GLN A 590 -12.58 20.19 -1.43
C GLN A 590 -11.58 19.01 -1.40
N ASP A 591 -10.60 18.99 -2.30
CA ASP A 591 -9.56 17.97 -2.33
C ASP A 591 -8.53 18.17 -1.19
N VAL A 592 -8.09 17.06 -0.60
CA VAL A 592 -6.86 17.00 0.20
C VAL A 592 -5.72 16.33 -0.57
N LEU A 593 -4.49 16.56 -0.13
CA LEU A 593 -3.30 15.94 -0.67
C LEU A 593 -3.21 14.44 -0.34
N ASP A 594 -2.55 13.71 -1.22
CA ASP A 594 -2.14 12.32 -1.05
C ASP A 594 -1.17 12.17 0.15
N ILE A 595 -1.40 11.18 1.01
CA ILE A 595 -0.52 10.79 2.13
C ILE A 595 0.93 10.47 1.70
N TRP A 596 1.15 10.09 0.44
CA TRP A 596 2.49 9.91 -0.12
C TRP A 596 3.19 11.23 -0.46
N PHE A 597 2.44 12.34 -0.54
CA PHE A 597 2.94 13.71 -0.57
C PHE A 597 3.25 14.18 0.86
N ASP A 598 2.33 14.00 1.83
CA ASP A 598 2.57 14.31 3.25
C ASP A 598 3.87 13.69 3.76
N SER A 599 3.98 12.36 3.68
CA SER A 599 5.18 11.64 4.10
C SER A 599 6.37 11.90 3.18
N GLY A 600 6.13 12.21 1.91
CA GLY A 600 7.13 12.56 0.90
C GLY A 600 7.80 13.92 1.13
N THR A 601 7.11 14.91 1.71
CA THR A 601 7.67 16.23 2.05
C THR A 601 8.40 16.28 3.39
N SER A 602 8.41 15.17 4.15
CA SER A 602 9.01 15.10 5.50
C SER A 602 10.47 15.58 5.58
N TRP A 603 11.26 15.41 4.52
CA TRP A 603 12.65 15.91 4.48
C TRP A 603 12.73 17.44 4.59
N TYR A 604 11.77 18.19 4.04
CA TYR A 604 11.76 19.66 4.03
C TYR A 604 11.46 20.26 5.41
N THR A 605 10.72 19.54 6.26
CA THR A 605 10.40 19.98 7.64
C THR A 605 11.39 19.44 8.68
N VAL A 606 12.03 18.30 8.43
CA VAL A 606 12.80 17.54 9.43
C VAL A 606 14.32 17.58 9.20
N CYS A 607 14.79 17.68 7.95
CA CYS A 607 16.23 17.73 7.68
C CYS A 607 16.76 19.17 7.79
N LEU A 608 17.85 19.34 8.55
CA LEU A 608 18.53 20.63 8.70
C LEU A 608 19.10 21.13 7.36
N GLU A 609 18.91 22.43 7.06
CA GLU A 609 19.34 23.02 5.79
C GLU A 609 20.88 23.02 5.64
N ASP A 610 21.61 23.27 6.73
CA ASP A 610 23.08 23.47 6.74
C ASP A 610 23.94 22.23 7.09
N SER A 611 23.36 21.16 7.65
CA SER A 611 24.17 20.00 8.10
C SER A 611 24.81 19.27 6.90
N PRO A 612 26.07 18.79 7.00
CA PRO A 612 26.70 18.02 5.93
C PRO A 612 25.88 16.78 5.55
N LYS A 613 25.32 16.79 4.33
CA LYS A 613 24.22 15.88 3.93
C LYS A 613 24.73 14.50 3.54
N SER A 614 25.13 13.71 4.53
CA SER A 614 25.38 12.26 4.44
C SER A 614 24.25 11.49 5.15
N GLY A 615 23.03 11.62 4.64
CA GLY A 615 21.83 11.08 5.27
C GLY A 615 21.50 9.64 4.86
N VAL A 616 21.23 8.74 5.81
CA VAL A 616 20.76 7.37 5.52
C VAL A 616 19.24 7.27 5.68
N LEU A 617 18.56 6.78 4.63
CA LEU A 617 17.12 6.53 4.57
C LEU A 617 16.86 5.03 4.66
N SER A 618 16.40 4.56 5.83
CA SER A 618 16.17 3.13 6.10
C SER A 618 14.69 2.73 5.96
N LYS A 619 14.21 2.69 4.72
CA LYS A 619 12.90 2.13 4.30
C LYS A 619 13.01 1.69 2.83
N GLY A 620 12.08 0.83 2.39
CA GLY A 620 11.82 0.56 0.97
C GLY A 620 10.40 0.99 0.55
N GLY A 621 10.09 0.85 -0.74
CA GLY A 621 8.74 1.10 -1.28
C GLY A 621 8.40 2.58 -1.52
N VAL A 622 7.09 2.86 -1.62
CA VAL A 622 6.49 4.11 -2.14
C VAL A 622 7.09 5.38 -1.54
N TRP A 623 7.25 5.44 -0.21
CA TRP A 623 7.83 6.59 0.49
C TRP A 623 9.24 6.97 0.01
N SER A 624 10.05 5.98 -0.39
CA SER A 624 11.40 6.22 -0.91
C SER A 624 11.34 6.83 -2.31
N HIS A 625 10.31 6.50 -3.09
CA HIS A 625 10.07 7.01 -4.44
C HIS A 625 9.47 8.43 -4.40
N THR A 626 8.49 8.73 -3.54
CA THR A 626 7.94 10.10 -3.46
C THR A 626 8.91 11.08 -2.80
N SER A 627 9.59 10.72 -1.70
CA SER A 627 10.62 11.59 -1.11
C SER A 627 11.75 11.90 -2.10
N SER A 628 12.14 10.92 -2.93
CA SER A 628 13.08 11.11 -4.04
C SER A 628 12.55 12.12 -5.07
N LEU A 629 11.35 11.87 -5.63
CA LEU A 629 10.74 12.73 -6.65
C LEU A 629 10.60 14.19 -6.21
N LEU A 630 10.34 14.43 -4.92
CA LEU A 630 10.11 15.75 -4.34
C LEU A 630 11.42 16.51 -4.02
N ASP A 631 12.46 15.85 -3.50
CA ASP A 631 13.75 16.50 -3.20
C ASP A 631 14.55 16.87 -4.46
N PHE A 632 14.63 15.96 -5.43
CA PHE A 632 15.60 16.00 -6.55
C PHE A 632 15.59 17.28 -7.42
N LYS A 633 14.57 18.14 -7.31
CA LYS A 633 14.45 19.41 -8.05
C LYS A 633 14.15 20.64 -7.17
N LEU A 634 14.14 20.45 -5.84
CA LEU A 634 14.05 21.50 -4.84
C LEU A 634 15.38 21.68 -4.09
N SER A 635 16.20 20.63 -3.98
CA SER A 635 17.57 20.74 -3.46
C SER A 635 18.50 19.66 -4.04
N TYR A 636 19.76 20.04 -4.33
CA TYR A 636 20.80 19.12 -4.82
C TYR A 636 21.39 18.24 -3.69
N GLN A 637 20.57 17.42 -3.03
CA GLN A 637 21.00 16.64 -1.86
C GLN A 637 21.61 15.26 -2.21
N ARG A 638 22.38 14.70 -1.27
CA ARG A 638 23.01 13.37 -1.39
C ARG A 638 22.49 12.42 -0.31
N PHE A 639 21.45 11.66 -0.63
CA PHE A 639 20.94 10.62 0.25
C PHE A 639 21.60 9.25 0.03
N TYR A 640 21.46 8.35 1.01
CA TYR A 640 21.89 6.96 0.98
C TYR A 640 20.69 6.05 1.29
N PHE A 641 20.28 5.15 0.39
CA PHE A 641 19.10 4.30 0.58
C PHE A 641 19.43 2.91 1.15
N LEU A 642 18.91 2.61 2.34
CA LEU A 642 18.84 1.25 2.90
C LEU A 642 17.42 0.71 2.72
N ALA A 643 17.21 -0.09 1.66
CA ALA A 643 15.90 -0.64 1.35
C ALA A 643 15.56 -1.83 2.27
N THR A 644 14.94 -1.57 3.42
CA THR A 644 14.38 -2.63 4.27
C THR A 644 13.10 -3.17 3.64
N TRP A 645 13.14 -4.42 3.17
CA TRP A 645 12.05 -5.09 2.47
C TRP A 645 10.98 -5.66 3.41
N SER A 646 9.72 -5.48 3.02
CA SER A 646 8.57 -6.21 3.57
C SER A 646 7.42 -6.19 2.56
N ASP A 647 7.38 -7.16 1.64
CA ASP A 647 6.17 -7.41 0.85
C ASP A 647 5.11 -8.06 1.76
N ASN A 648 3.93 -7.43 1.86
CA ASN A 648 2.77 -8.02 2.55
C ASN A 648 2.04 -9.06 1.68
N SER A 649 2.35 -9.14 0.38
CA SER A 649 1.66 -9.97 -0.62
C SER A 649 2.03 -11.46 -0.58
N THR A 650 3.01 -11.88 0.23
CA THR A 650 3.53 -13.27 0.20
C THR A 650 3.45 -14.04 1.53
N ILE A 651 2.68 -13.56 2.52
CA ILE A 651 2.40 -14.31 3.75
C ILE A 651 1.09 -15.10 3.62
N SER A 652 1.03 -15.98 2.61
CA SER A 652 0.00 -17.02 2.51
C SER A 652 0.22 -18.09 3.59
N LYS A 653 -0.87 -18.63 4.15
CA LYS A 653 -0.87 -19.48 5.35
C LYS A 653 -0.38 -20.94 5.14
N HIS A 654 0.59 -21.21 4.25
CA HIS A 654 1.23 -22.54 4.15
C HIS A 654 2.69 -22.50 3.66
N SER A 655 3.62 -21.90 4.43
CA SER A 655 5.07 -22.05 4.16
C SER A 655 6.00 -21.91 5.39
N PHE A 656 5.61 -22.41 6.56
CA PHE A 656 6.50 -22.45 7.73
C PHE A 656 7.51 -23.63 7.69
N SER A 657 8.25 -23.74 6.58
CA SER A 657 9.32 -24.72 6.40
C SER A 657 10.53 -24.10 5.69
N ARG A 658 11.63 -23.94 6.44
CA ARG A 658 13.00 -23.73 5.95
C ARG A 658 13.23 -22.58 4.93
N ARG A 659 13.46 -21.32 5.40
CA ARG A 659 14.52 -20.39 4.88
C ARG A 659 14.72 -18.99 5.55
N PRO A 660 14.56 -18.73 6.87
CA PRO A 660 14.93 -17.41 7.44
C PRO A 660 16.42 -17.04 7.35
N LEU A 661 17.32 -18.03 7.29
CA LEU A 661 18.76 -17.84 7.56
C LEU A 661 19.55 -17.06 6.48
N HIS A 662 19.06 -16.94 5.24
CA HIS A 662 19.87 -16.35 4.16
C HIS A 662 19.88 -14.82 4.18
N ILE A 663 18.76 -14.18 4.49
CA ILE A 663 18.65 -12.70 4.51
C ILE A 663 19.53 -12.12 5.62
N LEU A 664 19.49 -12.72 6.82
CA LEU A 664 20.28 -12.26 7.97
C LEU A 664 21.80 -12.42 7.74
N LYS A 665 22.23 -13.50 7.06
CA LYS A 665 23.62 -13.67 6.64
C LYS A 665 24.08 -12.56 5.68
N PHE A 666 23.27 -12.20 4.69
CA PHE A 666 23.69 -11.27 3.63
C PHE A 666 23.88 -9.83 4.13
N ILE A 667 23.04 -9.38 5.07
CA ILE A 667 23.13 -8.02 5.65
C ILE A 667 24.36 -7.88 6.56
N LEU A 668 24.71 -8.92 7.33
CA LEU A 668 25.79 -8.87 8.31
C LEU A 668 27.21 -9.05 7.71
N PHE A 669 27.35 -9.78 6.61
CA PHE A 669 28.68 -10.20 6.12
C PHE A 669 29.53 -9.11 5.44
N LYS A 670 28.95 -7.97 5.01
CA LYS A 670 29.69 -6.94 4.24
C LYS A 670 30.21 -5.73 5.03
N ASN A 671 29.88 -5.59 6.32
CA ASN A 671 30.17 -4.37 7.11
C ASN A 671 30.97 -4.58 8.41
N PHE A 672 31.35 -5.81 8.78
CA PHE A 672 31.92 -6.11 10.10
C PHE A 672 33.22 -6.91 10.07
N SER A 673 34.21 -6.46 10.85
CA SER A 673 35.55 -7.05 10.94
C SER A 673 35.61 -8.30 11.84
N GLY A 674 35.24 -9.45 11.27
CA GLY A 674 35.83 -10.78 11.56
C GLY A 674 35.57 -11.46 12.92
N LEU A 675 35.89 -10.81 14.05
CA LEU A 675 35.99 -11.45 15.37
C LEU A 675 34.73 -11.26 16.24
N VAL A 676 34.35 -10.00 16.53
CA VAL A 676 33.29 -9.69 17.51
C VAL A 676 31.94 -10.35 17.14
N LEU A 677 31.62 -10.37 15.83
CA LEU A 677 30.36 -10.92 15.34
C LEU A 677 30.21 -12.43 15.58
N LYS A 678 31.31 -13.20 15.55
CA LYS A 678 31.26 -14.67 15.72
C LYS A 678 30.69 -15.07 17.08
N SER A 679 30.98 -14.32 18.13
CA SER A 679 30.43 -14.55 19.47
C SER A 679 28.93 -14.20 19.53
N ILE A 680 28.54 -13.04 19.01
CA ILE A 680 27.14 -12.55 19.06
C ILE A 680 26.21 -13.48 18.27
N THR A 681 26.58 -13.85 17.03
CA THR A 681 25.78 -14.77 16.21
C THR A 681 25.67 -16.15 16.85
N LYS A 682 26.73 -16.66 17.49
CA LYS A 682 26.72 -17.95 18.17
C LYS A 682 25.78 -17.94 19.39
N TYR A 683 25.73 -16.85 20.16
CA TYR A 683 24.81 -16.69 21.30
C TYR A 683 23.34 -16.66 20.86
N PHE A 684 23.00 -15.84 19.87
CA PHE A 684 21.63 -15.73 19.33
C PHE A 684 21.13 -17.05 18.73
N MET A 685 21.96 -17.73 17.94
CA MET A 685 21.62 -19.01 17.32
C MET A 685 21.35 -20.10 18.38
N HIS A 686 22.13 -20.13 19.46
CA HIS A 686 21.94 -21.12 20.53
C HIS A 686 20.66 -20.86 21.33
N SER A 687 20.34 -19.58 21.61
CA SER A 687 19.10 -19.21 22.30
C SER A 687 17.84 -19.59 21.51
N MET A 688 17.81 -19.35 20.19
CA MET A 688 16.65 -19.73 19.38
C MET A 688 16.50 -21.25 19.26
N TYR A 689 17.61 -21.99 19.14
CA TYR A 689 17.57 -23.46 19.02
C TYR A 689 17.05 -24.14 20.30
N LEU A 690 17.44 -23.64 21.48
CA LEU A 690 16.98 -24.16 22.77
C LEU A 690 15.49 -23.87 23.03
N ASN A 691 14.97 -22.72 22.58
CA ASN A 691 13.53 -22.43 22.67
C ASN A 691 12.72 -23.28 21.66
N SER A 692 13.28 -23.59 20.49
CA SER A 692 12.68 -24.50 19.50
C SER A 692 12.63 -25.97 19.93
N LEU A 693 13.26 -26.33 21.07
CA LEU A 693 13.24 -27.68 21.66
C LEU A 693 12.41 -27.73 22.96
N ARG A 694 11.60 -26.69 23.22
CA ARG A 694 10.71 -26.55 24.40
C ARG A 694 9.28 -26.13 24.05
N ALA A 695 8.93 -26.16 22.76
CA ALA A 695 7.61 -25.88 22.22
C ALA A 695 7.08 -27.13 21.49
#